data_AF-A0A9W8A167-F1
#
_entry.id   AF-A0A9W8A167-F1
#
_cell.length_a   1.000
_cell.length_b   1.000
_cell.length_c   1.000
_cell.angle_alpha   90.00
_cell.angle_beta   90.00
_cell.angle_gamma   90.00
#
_symmetry.space_group_name_H-M   'P 1'
#
loop_
_entity.id
_entity.type
_entity.pdbx_description
1 polymer ?
#
loop_
_entity_poly.entity_id
_entity_poly.type
_entity_poly.pdbx_seq_one_letter_code
_entity_poly.pdbx_strand_id
1 'polypeptide(L)'
;MIDDLPVIFPYDYIYPEQYEYMCDLKRSLDCKGHCLLEMPSGTGKTVSLLSLIISYQLHYPETRKLVYCSRTVPEIDKALMELKRLMEYRQAHGANDPSFIGLGLTSRKNLCLNPDVNKHREGRIVDAKCRDRTASWNRRNILEQTTAATPNNDDDGDEIELCPFYETLETSSKETSMPLPSGVYTMDDLKDFGQKMTYCPYYLARRMIPFANVIIYSYHYMLDPKVADLVSKEFSKDTIVVFDEAHNIDSTCFEALSVDLNTNVLEASSRSIKKLSQRVEQIKQEDSQKLKDEYEKLVEGLRMTTEARDEDLILANPILPDDLLKEAVPGNIRQAQHFVQFLNRLIEYLRARMRVRHVVAETPTSFLHHLREITYIDAKPLRFSAERLSSLVRTLELTDLEDYWALSRVASFATICSTYEKGFMVLFEPYENDTDKSPNPILHLTCLDPSIVVQPVFNRFSTVVVTSGTLSPLDMYPRMLKIYPVIQKSYTMSLTRSCFLPMVITRGSDQVAMSSKFEVRSDPAVVRNFGNLLIECARVVPDGVVAFFPSYLYMESIVAMWNEMGVLRDVWKHKLIFVETPDAAETSVALANYRAACCNGRGAVLLSVARGKVSEGIDFDHNYGRAVVMFGIPYQYTESRILRARLEYLREECEIRENDFLTFDAMRHAAQCMGRVLRGKTDYGLMVLADKRYGRADKLSKLPKWIQNCVSETATNLSTDMGVSMMKRFLKSMAQPFDQIGQLGVSLWSLKDIETHQKGKNATAATQKVAANTNGSSAVVPSG
;
A
#
# COMPACT_ATOMS: atom_id res chain seq x y z
N MET A 1 26.59 4.90 20.35
CA MET A 1 25.68 5.84 21.04
C MET A 1 25.15 6.85 20.04
N ILE A 2 23.83 7.08 20.01
CA ILE A 2 23.19 8.18 19.28
C ILE A 2 22.62 9.13 20.34
N ASP A 3 23.33 10.23 20.56
CA ASP A 3 23.29 11.04 21.79
C ASP A 3 23.28 10.11 23.03
N ASP A 4 22.17 10.01 23.76
CA ASP A 4 22.06 9.21 24.98
C ASP A 4 21.65 7.74 24.76
N LEU A 5 21.31 7.35 23.53
CA LEU A 5 20.73 6.03 23.24
C LEU A 5 21.81 5.04 22.73
N PRO A 6 22.04 3.90 23.41
CA PRO A 6 22.84 2.81 22.86
C PRO A 6 22.04 2.06 21.78
N VAL A 7 22.45 2.21 20.53
CA VAL A 7 21.85 1.48 19.40
C VAL A 7 22.75 0.31 19.01
N ILE A 8 22.19 -0.90 19.04
CA ILE A 8 22.84 -2.10 18.53
C ILE A 8 22.45 -2.26 17.07
N PHE A 9 23.42 -2.06 16.18
CA PHE A 9 23.22 -2.18 14.74
C PHE A 9 23.69 -3.57 14.26
N PRO A 10 22.95 -4.29 13.40
CA PRO A 10 23.23 -5.69 13.08
C PRO A 10 24.36 -5.89 12.04
N TYR A 11 25.21 -4.88 11.89
CA TYR A 11 26.36 -4.84 11.00
C TYR A 11 27.49 -4.05 11.65
N ASP A 12 28.74 -4.43 11.36
CA ASP A 12 29.92 -3.80 11.97
C ASP A 12 30.19 -2.37 11.44
N TYR A 13 29.57 -2.02 10.32
CA TYR A 13 29.73 -0.73 9.66
C TYR A 13 28.37 -0.11 9.32
N ILE A 14 28.34 1.22 9.29
CA ILE A 14 27.14 2.00 8.95
C ILE A 14 27.41 2.98 7.82
N TYR A 15 26.37 3.43 7.14
CA TYR A 15 26.45 4.53 6.20
C TYR A 15 26.27 5.89 6.90
N PRO A 16 26.91 6.97 6.42
CA PRO A 16 26.72 8.32 6.94
C PRO A 16 25.24 8.74 6.95
N GLU A 17 24.54 8.45 5.87
CA GLU A 17 23.10 8.75 5.73
C GLU A 17 22.23 7.94 6.69
N GLN A 18 22.60 6.69 7.03
CA GLN A 18 21.89 5.91 8.05
C GLN A 18 22.05 6.54 9.42
N TYR A 19 23.25 7.04 9.75
CA TYR A 19 23.49 7.73 11.01
C TYR A 19 22.65 9.00 11.11
N GLU A 20 22.62 9.81 10.05
CA GLU A 20 21.82 11.04 10.01
C GLU A 20 20.32 10.74 10.12
N TYR A 21 19.86 9.72 9.40
CA TYR A 21 18.50 9.22 9.46
C TYR A 21 18.10 8.80 10.88
N MET A 22 18.97 8.06 11.58
CA MET A 22 18.72 7.65 12.95
C MET A 22 18.70 8.84 13.92
N CYS A 23 19.58 9.84 13.75
CA CYS A 23 19.55 11.06 14.57
C CYS A 23 18.23 11.81 14.43
N ASP A 24 17.76 12.02 13.20
CA ASP A 24 16.52 12.77 12.97
C ASP A 24 15.27 11.96 13.33
N LEU A 25 15.28 10.63 13.14
CA LEU A 25 14.21 9.77 13.62
C LEU A 25 14.12 9.82 15.15
N LYS A 26 15.25 9.75 15.86
CA LYS A 26 15.27 9.89 17.32
C LYS A 26 14.68 11.23 17.78
N ARG A 27 15.08 12.35 17.15
CA ARG A 27 14.50 13.67 17.44
C ARG A 27 12.98 13.70 17.28
N SER A 28 12.45 13.05 16.23
CA SER A 28 10.99 12.96 16.05
C SER A 28 10.29 12.16 17.15
N LEU A 29 10.90 11.05 17.60
CA LEU A 29 10.38 10.22 18.69
C LEU A 29 10.40 10.96 20.04
N ASP A 30 11.43 11.77 20.29
CA ASP A 30 11.58 12.56 21.51
C ASP A 30 10.58 13.72 21.56
N CYS A 31 10.32 14.36 20.42
CA CYS A 31 9.33 15.45 20.31
C CYS A 31 7.87 14.97 20.26
N LYS A 32 7.62 13.65 20.20
CA LYS A 32 6.28 13.07 19.98
C LYS A 32 5.56 13.71 18.79
N GLY A 33 6.24 13.81 17.65
CA GLY A 33 5.71 14.45 16.45
C GLY A 33 5.88 13.60 15.18
N HIS A 34 5.05 13.85 14.17
CA HIS A 34 5.13 13.12 12.90
C HIS A 34 6.37 13.51 12.11
N CYS A 35 6.88 12.59 11.28
CA CYS A 35 8.03 12.87 10.42
C CYS A 35 7.83 12.33 9.01
N LEU A 36 8.40 13.06 8.04
CA LEU A 36 8.43 12.72 6.62
C LEU A 36 9.89 12.65 6.18
N LEU A 37 10.38 11.43 5.96
CA LEU A 37 11.79 11.17 5.68
C LEU A 37 11.96 10.49 4.32
N GLU A 38 12.67 11.15 3.40
CA GLU A 38 13.07 10.57 2.12
C GLU A 38 14.47 9.99 2.24
N MET A 39 14.59 8.65 2.27
CA MET A 39 15.89 7.98 2.30
C MET A 39 16.11 7.14 1.04
N PRO A 40 17.23 7.27 0.31
CA PRO A 40 17.47 6.57 -0.95
C PRO A 40 17.33 5.05 -0.86
N SER A 41 16.88 4.42 -1.94
CA SER A 41 16.79 2.95 -2.01
C SER A 41 18.17 2.30 -1.92
N GLY A 42 18.26 1.14 -1.27
CA GLY A 42 19.51 0.39 -1.12
C GLY A 42 20.44 0.86 0.01
N THR A 43 20.04 1.85 0.82
CA THR A 43 20.83 2.30 1.98
C THR A 43 20.45 1.62 3.30
N GLY A 44 19.63 0.56 3.29
CA GLY A 44 19.26 -0.19 4.49
C GLY A 44 18.29 0.55 5.43
N LYS A 45 17.20 1.09 4.87
CA LYS A 45 16.20 1.88 5.62
C LYS A 45 15.54 1.11 6.73
N THR A 46 14.99 -0.06 6.40
CA THR A 46 14.28 -0.93 7.31
C THR A 46 15.18 -1.34 8.48
N VAL A 47 16.40 -1.81 8.22
CA VAL A 47 17.41 -2.08 9.27
C VAL A 47 17.67 -0.88 10.18
N SER A 48 17.95 0.31 9.62
CA SER A 48 18.25 1.51 10.42
C SER A 48 17.07 1.97 11.27
N LEU A 49 15.85 1.81 10.75
CA LEU A 49 14.63 2.14 11.47
C LEU A 49 14.35 1.14 12.59
N LEU A 50 14.40 -0.17 12.30
CA LEU A 50 14.15 -1.22 13.28
C LEU A 50 15.18 -1.19 14.41
N SER A 51 16.47 -1.05 14.09
CA SER A 51 17.54 -1.00 15.09
C SER A 51 17.37 0.16 16.06
N LEU A 52 17.01 1.35 15.56
CA LEU A 52 16.78 2.52 16.39
C LEU A 52 15.53 2.39 17.25
N ILE A 53 14.38 2.03 16.66
CA ILE A 53 13.11 1.98 17.40
C ILE A 53 13.14 0.90 18.49
N ILE A 54 13.72 -0.27 18.21
CA ILE A 54 13.83 -1.34 19.21
C ILE A 54 14.76 -0.92 20.34
N SER A 55 15.89 -0.29 20.00
CA SER A 55 16.79 0.24 21.03
C SER A 55 16.08 1.30 21.88
N TYR A 56 15.24 2.13 21.26
CA TYR A 56 14.41 3.12 21.94
C TYR A 56 13.39 2.48 22.89
N GLN A 57 12.66 1.45 22.43
CA GLN A 57 11.68 0.70 23.22
C GLN A 57 12.28 0.05 24.46
N LEU A 58 13.53 -0.43 24.37
CA LEU A 58 14.20 -1.14 25.45
C LEU A 58 14.94 -0.21 26.41
N HIS A 59 15.39 0.96 25.93
CA HIS A 59 16.12 1.93 26.75
C HIS A 59 15.19 2.78 27.61
N TYR A 60 14.03 3.19 27.07
CA TYR A 60 13.07 4.02 27.81
C TYR A 60 12.04 3.14 28.52
N PRO A 61 11.63 3.49 29.75
CA PRO A 61 10.67 2.69 30.54
C PRO A 61 9.23 2.75 29.99
N GLU A 62 8.94 3.70 29.10
CA GLU A 62 7.65 3.77 28.42
C GLU A 62 7.54 2.65 27.38
N THR A 63 6.67 1.67 27.63
CA THR A 63 6.42 0.56 26.71
C THR A 63 5.64 1.03 25.48
N ARG A 64 6.38 1.47 24.46
CA ARG A 64 5.81 1.86 23.17
C ARG A 64 5.77 0.64 22.26
N LYS A 65 4.63 0.39 21.61
CA LYS A 65 4.50 -0.64 20.56
C LYS A 65 4.96 -0.08 19.22
N LEU A 66 5.58 -0.91 18.38
CA LEU A 66 5.93 -0.55 17.00
C LEU A 66 4.97 -1.23 16.05
N VAL A 67 4.33 -0.42 15.21
CA VAL A 67 3.51 -0.86 14.10
C VAL A 67 4.22 -0.48 12.81
N TYR A 68 4.78 -1.49 12.13
CA TYR A 68 5.41 -1.33 10.82
C TYR A 68 4.42 -1.70 9.73
N CYS A 69 4.25 -0.79 8.78
CA CYS A 69 3.32 -1.00 7.69
C CYS A 69 4.04 -0.96 6.36
N SER A 70 3.83 -2.00 5.56
CA SER A 70 4.37 -2.11 4.21
C SER A 70 3.24 -2.21 3.19
N ARG A 71 3.55 -2.06 1.91
CA ARG A 71 2.55 -2.21 0.84
C ARG A 71 2.32 -3.69 0.52
N THR A 72 3.38 -4.45 0.28
CA THR A 72 3.29 -5.81 -0.26
C THR A 72 3.66 -6.90 0.74
N VAL A 73 3.10 -8.11 0.54
CA VAL A 73 3.39 -9.28 1.40
C VAL A 73 4.88 -9.67 1.40
N PRO A 74 5.59 -9.67 0.26
CA PRO A 74 7.03 -9.94 0.26
C PRO A 74 7.85 -8.92 1.07
N GLU A 75 7.46 -7.65 1.11
CA GLU A 75 8.13 -6.64 1.94
C GLU A 75 7.90 -6.89 3.44
N ILE A 76 6.68 -7.29 3.82
CA ILE A 76 6.37 -7.69 5.21
C ILE A 76 7.30 -8.83 5.63
N ASP A 77 7.47 -9.83 4.77
CA ASP A 77 8.33 -10.97 5.07
C ASP A 77 9.81 -10.56 5.17
N LYS A 78 10.29 -9.69 4.27
CA LYS A 78 11.65 -9.12 4.34
C LYS A 78 11.89 -8.36 5.64
N ALA A 79 10.93 -7.52 6.06
CA ALA A 79 11.04 -6.77 7.30
C ALA A 79 11.07 -7.70 8.53
N LEU A 80 10.30 -8.79 8.52
CA LEU A 80 10.34 -9.81 9.57
C LEU A 80 11.68 -10.56 9.60
N MET A 81 12.25 -10.90 8.45
CA MET A 81 13.58 -11.51 8.36
C MET A 81 14.68 -10.57 8.89
N GLU A 82 14.62 -9.28 8.55
CA GLU A 82 15.55 -8.28 9.08
C GLU A 82 15.41 -8.11 10.60
N LEU A 83 14.18 -8.12 11.10
CA LEU A 83 13.89 -8.09 12.53
C LEU A 83 14.47 -9.32 13.26
N LYS A 84 14.31 -10.52 12.68
CA LYS A 84 14.85 -11.77 13.21
C LYS A 84 16.38 -11.71 13.30
N ARG A 85 17.05 -11.28 12.22
CA ARG A 85 18.50 -11.07 12.19
C ARG A 85 18.98 -10.08 13.24
N LEU A 86 18.23 -8.99 13.44
CA LEU A 86 18.54 -8.00 14.47
C LEU A 86 18.47 -8.59 15.88
N MET A 87 17.45 -9.40 16.18
CA MET A 87 17.33 -10.07 17.48
C MET A 87 18.43 -11.11 17.71
N GLU A 88 18.76 -11.92 16.70
CA GLU A 88 19.87 -12.87 16.76
C GLU A 88 21.20 -12.16 17.04
N TYR A 89 21.45 -11.03 16.36
CA TYR A 89 22.66 -10.23 16.58
C TYR A 89 22.70 -9.64 18.00
N ARG A 90 21.58 -9.15 18.52
CA ARG A 90 21.48 -8.63 19.90
C ARG A 90 21.77 -9.72 20.94
N GLN A 91 21.20 -10.91 20.75
CA GLN A 91 21.44 -12.06 21.62
C GLN A 91 22.92 -12.46 21.62
N ALA A 92 23.57 -12.49 20.45
CA ALA A 92 24.99 -12.77 20.33
C ALA A 92 25.90 -11.76 21.07
N HIS A 93 25.43 -10.51 21.22
CA HIS A 93 26.14 -9.44 21.91
C HIS A 93 25.71 -9.28 23.38
N GLY A 94 25.05 -10.29 23.96
CA GLY A 94 24.74 -10.34 25.40
C GLY A 94 23.51 -9.57 25.83
N ALA A 95 22.71 -9.02 24.90
CA ALA A 95 21.41 -8.44 25.20
C ALA A 95 20.34 -9.54 25.10
N ASN A 96 19.95 -10.11 26.25
CA ASN A 96 18.82 -11.03 26.32
C ASN A 96 17.54 -10.24 26.62
N ASP A 97 16.64 -10.20 25.65
CA ASP A 97 15.32 -9.57 25.75
C ASP A 97 14.25 -10.68 25.92
N PRO A 98 14.00 -11.18 27.15
CA PRO A 98 13.26 -12.44 27.37
C PRO A 98 11.77 -12.40 27.03
N SER A 99 11.20 -11.21 26.81
CA SER A 99 9.77 -11.01 26.56
C SER A 99 9.47 -10.41 25.17
N PHE A 100 10.44 -10.38 24.25
CA PHE A 100 10.25 -9.77 22.94
C PHE A 100 9.41 -10.63 22.00
N ILE A 101 8.34 -10.07 21.44
CA ILE A 101 7.52 -10.69 20.40
C ILE A 101 7.44 -9.80 19.17
N GLY A 102 7.88 -10.35 18.04
CA GLY A 102 7.68 -9.79 16.71
C GLY A 102 6.69 -10.63 15.90
N LEU A 103 5.65 -10.01 15.36
CA LEU A 103 4.56 -10.71 14.68
C LEU A 103 4.31 -10.15 13.27
N GLY A 104 4.27 -11.05 12.29
CA GLY A 104 3.74 -10.75 10.95
C GLY A 104 2.24 -11.01 10.85
N LEU A 105 1.46 -10.01 10.46
CA LEU A 105 0.01 -10.15 10.25
C LEU A 105 -0.33 -9.93 8.76
N THR A 106 -1.05 -10.88 8.17
CA THR A 106 -1.53 -10.82 6.79
C THR A 106 -2.96 -11.38 6.65
N SER A 107 -3.44 -11.50 5.42
CA SER A 107 -4.78 -11.99 5.11
C SER A 107 -5.00 -13.47 5.47
N ARG A 108 -6.26 -13.86 5.68
CA ARG A 108 -6.64 -15.26 5.94
C ARG A 108 -6.14 -16.21 4.85
N LYS A 109 -6.17 -15.77 3.59
CA LYS A 109 -5.62 -16.51 2.44
C LYS A 109 -4.18 -16.97 2.66
N ASN A 110 -3.36 -16.14 3.30
CA ASN A 110 -1.95 -16.45 3.49
C ASN A 110 -1.67 -17.25 4.76
N LEU A 111 -2.59 -17.32 5.73
CA LEU A 111 -2.39 -17.96 7.04
C LEU A 111 -3.32 -19.16 7.29
N CYS A 112 -4.24 -19.46 6.37
CA CYS A 112 -5.19 -20.56 6.52
C CYS A 112 -4.53 -21.93 6.30
N LEU A 113 -4.72 -22.85 7.26
CA LEU A 113 -4.27 -24.24 7.19
C LEU A 113 -5.36 -25.23 6.76
N ASN A 114 -6.64 -24.84 6.87
CA ASN A 114 -7.74 -25.73 6.54
C ASN A 114 -7.73 -26.06 5.03
N PRO A 115 -7.66 -27.36 4.64
CA PRO A 115 -7.51 -27.75 3.24
C PRO A 115 -8.70 -27.36 2.36
N ASP A 116 -9.92 -27.29 2.89
CA ASP A 116 -11.10 -26.96 2.09
C ASP A 116 -11.19 -25.47 1.79
N VAL A 117 -10.75 -24.64 2.73
CA VAL A 117 -10.72 -23.20 2.57
C VAL A 117 -9.51 -22.78 1.73
N ASN A 118 -8.35 -23.40 1.95
CA ASN A 118 -7.08 -23.05 1.28
C ASN A 118 -7.06 -23.39 -0.23
N LYS A 119 -7.99 -24.22 -0.73
CA LYS A 119 -8.14 -24.49 -2.17
C LYS A 119 -8.52 -23.23 -2.98
N HIS A 120 -9.17 -22.25 -2.34
CA HIS A 120 -9.68 -21.07 -3.02
C HIS A 120 -8.59 -20.00 -3.24
N ARG A 121 -8.50 -19.51 -4.49
CA ARG A 121 -7.53 -18.46 -4.85
C ARG A 121 -7.98 -17.06 -4.43
N GLU A 122 -9.28 -16.83 -4.33
CA GLU A 122 -9.85 -15.52 -4.02
C GLU A 122 -9.99 -15.32 -2.51
N GLY A 123 -9.44 -14.22 -1.99
CA GLY A 123 -9.47 -13.92 -0.55
C GLY A 123 -10.89 -13.77 0.00
N ARG A 124 -11.83 -13.23 -0.79
CA ARG A 124 -13.23 -13.02 -0.37
C ARG A 124 -13.95 -14.33 -0.06
N ILE A 125 -13.75 -15.34 -0.91
CA ILE A 125 -14.33 -16.68 -0.74
C ILE A 125 -13.70 -17.35 0.48
N VAL A 126 -12.38 -17.19 0.66
CA VAL A 126 -11.67 -17.67 1.85
C VAL A 126 -12.25 -17.07 3.12
N ASP A 127 -12.50 -15.76 3.14
CA ASP A 127 -13.05 -15.06 4.31
C ASP A 127 -14.49 -15.51 4.63
N ALA A 128 -15.34 -15.67 3.60
CA ALA A 128 -16.70 -16.16 3.74
C ALA A 128 -16.74 -17.58 4.32
N LYS A 129 -16.05 -18.54 3.67
CA LYS A 129 -16.00 -19.93 4.13
C LYS A 129 -15.36 -20.10 5.50
N CYS A 130 -14.33 -19.29 5.80
CA CYS A 130 -13.73 -19.28 7.13
C CYS A 130 -14.75 -18.84 8.19
N ARG A 131 -15.59 -17.84 7.88
CA ARG A 131 -16.67 -17.41 8.77
C ARG A 131 -17.75 -18.45 8.92
N ASP A 132 -18.18 -19.11 7.84
CA ASP A 132 -19.20 -20.16 7.94
C ASP A 132 -18.78 -21.26 8.93
N ARG A 133 -17.47 -21.56 9.00
CA ARG A 133 -16.90 -22.55 9.93
C ARG A 133 -16.53 -22.03 11.33
N THR A 134 -16.50 -20.72 11.55
CA THR A 134 -16.07 -20.10 12.83
C THR A 134 -17.16 -19.26 13.50
N ALA A 135 -18.25 -18.97 12.79
CA ALA A 135 -19.34 -18.15 13.28
C ALA A 135 -19.92 -18.70 14.59
N SER A 136 -20.10 -17.82 15.57
CA SER A 136 -20.57 -18.19 16.90
C SER A 136 -21.94 -18.90 16.92
N TRP A 137 -22.82 -18.61 15.97
CA TRP A 137 -24.13 -19.27 15.87
C TRP A 137 -24.05 -20.67 15.26
N ASN A 138 -23.27 -20.87 14.19
CA ASN A 138 -23.05 -22.21 13.61
C ASN A 138 -22.40 -23.13 14.65
N ARG A 139 -21.44 -22.58 15.39
CA ARG A 139 -20.78 -23.26 16.50
C ARG A 139 -21.74 -23.69 17.61
N ARG A 140 -22.68 -22.82 18.02
CA ARG A 140 -23.75 -23.19 18.98
C ARG A 140 -24.65 -24.28 18.43
N ASN A 141 -25.16 -24.12 17.22
CA ASN A 141 -26.11 -25.06 16.62
C ASN A 141 -25.52 -26.48 16.50
N ILE A 142 -24.25 -26.57 16.07
CA ILE A 142 -23.55 -27.86 15.91
C ILE A 142 -23.21 -28.50 17.27
N LEU A 143 -22.81 -27.71 18.27
CA LEU A 143 -22.57 -28.19 19.64
C LEU A 143 -23.88 -28.67 20.31
N GLU A 144 -24.99 -27.98 20.07
CA GLU A 144 -26.31 -28.37 20.57
C GLU A 144 -26.78 -29.69 19.91
N GLN A 145 -26.61 -29.83 18.60
CA GLN A 145 -26.91 -31.06 17.85
C GLN A 145 -26.07 -32.25 18.31
N THR A 146 -24.77 -32.07 18.59
CA THR A 146 -23.91 -33.17 19.10
C THR A 146 -24.27 -33.61 20.52
N THR A 147 -24.91 -32.75 21.33
CA THR A 147 -25.44 -33.14 22.65
C THR A 147 -26.83 -33.77 22.61
N ALA A 148 -27.58 -33.59 21.51
CA ALA A 148 -28.95 -34.03 21.32
C ALA A 148 -29.06 -35.10 20.21
N ALA A 149 -28.70 -36.33 20.58
CA ALA A 149 -29.13 -37.61 19.98
C ALA A 149 -28.34 -38.22 18.78
N THR A 150 -28.31 -39.56 18.86
CA THR A 150 -28.07 -40.61 17.86
C THR A 150 -27.95 -40.23 16.37
N PRO A 151 -27.05 -40.90 15.61
CA PRO A 151 -26.83 -40.63 14.20
C PRO A 151 -28.01 -41.13 13.37
N ASN A 152 -28.93 -40.24 13.00
CA ASN A 152 -29.78 -40.46 11.85
C ASN A 152 -29.06 -39.84 10.65
N ASN A 153 -28.28 -40.68 9.96
CA ASN A 153 -27.89 -40.44 8.58
C ASN A 153 -29.18 -40.42 7.76
N ASP A 154 -29.56 -39.26 7.22
CA ASP A 154 -30.39 -39.11 6.02
C ASP A 154 -30.71 -37.61 5.83
N ASP A 155 -29.72 -36.82 5.41
CA ASP A 155 -29.96 -35.68 4.51
C ASP A 155 -28.64 -35.28 3.80
N ASP A 156 -28.61 -35.44 2.47
CA ASP A 156 -27.52 -35.02 1.58
C ASP A 156 -27.54 -33.49 1.39
N GLY A 157 -27.41 -32.74 2.48
CA GLY A 157 -27.05 -31.32 2.49
C GLY A 157 -25.59 -31.19 2.91
N ASP A 158 -24.83 -30.26 2.30
CA ASP A 158 -23.44 -29.97 2.72
C ASP A 158 -23.40 -29.61 4.21
N GLU A 159 -23.18 -30.59 5.10
CA GLU A 159 -23.06 -30.38 6.54
C GLU A 159 -21.83 -29.48 6.78
N ILE A 160 -22.07 -28.27 7.29
CA ILE A 160 -21.01 -27.30 7.53
C ILE A 160 -20.20 -27.77 8.75
N GLU A 161 -19.07 -28.43 8.51
CA GLU A 161 -18.16 -28.85 9.58
C GLU A 161 -17.41 -27.67 10.20
N LEU A 162 -17.31 -27.67 11.54
CA LEU A 162 -16.50 -26.70 12.30
C LEU A 162 -15.01 -26.79 11.96
N CYS A 163 -14.30 -25.68 12.12
CA CYS A 163 -12.86 -25.66 11.87
C CYS A 163 -12.10 -26.26 13.07
N PRO A 164 -11.39 -27.40 12.91
CA PRO A 164 -10.70 -28.05 14.03
C PRO A 164 -9.62 -27.15 14.63
N PHE A 165 -8.85 -26.46 13.77
CA PHE A 165 -7.77 -25.55 14.20
C PHE A 165 -8.24 -24.37 15.05
N TYR A 166 -9.48 -23.91 14.84
CA TYR A 166 -10.05 -22.80 15.60
C TYR A 166 -10.57 -23.30 16.95
N GLU A 167 -11.29 -24.42 16.99
CA GLU A 167 -11.81 -24.99 18.23
C GLU A 167 -10.71 -25.41 19.20
N THR A 168 -9.61 -25.96 18.70
CA THR A 168 -8.45 -26.33 19.53
C THR A 168 -7.79 -25.08 20.14
N LEU A 169 -7.72 -23.98 19.40
CA LEU A 169 -7.23 -22.69 19.88
C LEU A 169 -8.18 -22.04 20.91
N GLU A 170 -9.49 -22.14 20.69
CA GLU A 170 -10.49 -21.68 21.66
C GLU A 170 -10.40 -22.45 22.99
N THR A 171 -10.23 -23.77 22.90
CA THR A 171 -10.13 -24.63 24.08
C THR A 171 -8.85 -24.31 24.88
N SER A 172 -7.70 -24.23 24.21
CA SER A 172 -6.42 -23.93 24.86
C SER A 172 -6.33 -22.51 25.41
N SER A 173 -7.01 -21.55 24.79
CA SER A 173 -7.02 -20.15 25.25
C SER A 173 -7.67 -19.96 26.63
N LYS A 174 -8.54 -20.88 27.04
CA LYS A 174 -9.11 -20.88 28.40
C LYS A 174 -8.09 -21.33 29.46
N GLU A 175 -7.05 -22.05 29.05
CA GLU A 175 -6.05 -22.64 29.95
C GLU A 175 -4.76 -21.81 30.02
N THR A 176 -4.32 -21.23 28.90
CA THR A 176 -3.06 -20.48 28.81
C THR A 176 -3.28 -19.09 28.21
N SER A 177 -2.90 -18.04 28.94
CA SER A 177 -3.05 -16.64 28.52
C SER A 177 -2.06 -16.19 27.44
N MET A 178 -0.94 -16.90 27.26
CA MET A 178 0.12 -16.57 26.30
C MET A 178 0.53 -17.82 25.50
N PRO A 179 -0.12 -18.10 24.36
CA PRO A 179 0.12 -19.33 23.60
C PRO A 179 1.42 -19.34 22.79
N LEU A 180 2.04 -18.18 22.55
CA LEU A 180 3.27 -18.06 21.75
C LEU A 180 4.46 -17.66 22.65
N PRO A 181 5.59 -18.40 22.59
CA PRO A 181 6.81 -18.02 23.30
C PRO A 181 7.43 -16.72 22.75
N SER A 182 8.42 -16.18 23.48
CA SER A 182 9.20 -15.03 23.01
C SER A 182 9.96 -15.38 21.73
N GLY A 183 9.88 -14.51 20.72
CA GLY A 183 10.50 -14.73 19.44
C GLY A 183 9.95 -13.84 18.34
N VAL A 184 10.62 -13.86 17.18
CA VAL A 184 10.15 -13.22 15.96
C VAL A 184 9.56 -14.30 15.07
N TYR A 185 8.28 -14.16 14.73
CA TYR A 185 7.55 -15.12 13.92
C TYR A 185 7.28 -14.57 12.52
N THR A 186 7.89 -15.20 11.52
CA THR A 186 7.53 -15.01 10.12
C THR A 186 6.18 -15.69 9.81
N MET A 187 5.63 -15.44 8.62
CA MET A 187 4.36 -16.06 8.20
C MET A 187 4.46 -17.59 8.14
N ASP A 188 5.59 -18.11 7.66
CA ASP A 188 5.82 -19.55 7.56
C ASP A 188 6.12 -20.15 8.95
N ASP A 189 6.86 -19.44 9.81
CA ASP A 189 7.07 -19.85 11.21
C ASP A 189 5.72 -19.98 11.96
N LEU A 190 4.77 -19.06 11.73
CA LEU A 190 3.42 -19.12 12.32
C LEU A 190 2.60 -20.30 11.80
N LYS A 191 2.69 -20.61 10.50
CA LYS A 191 2.02 -21.79 9.92
C LYS A 191 2.58 -23.08 10.49
N ASP A 192 3.90 -23.19 10.55
CA ASP A 192 4.59 -24.37 11.08
C ASP A 192 4.24 -24.58 12.54
N PHE A 193 4.17 -23.50 13.33
CA PHE A 193 3.71 -23.56 14.72
C PHE A 193 2.24 -23.97 14.81
N GLY A 194 1.37 -23.37 14.00
CA GLY A 194 -0.05 -23.73 13.96
C GLY A 194 -0.31 -25.17 13.51
N GLN A 195 0.51 -25.72 12.62
CA GLN A 195 0.42 -27.13 12.23
C GLN A 195 0.84 -28.06 13.38
N LYS A 196 1.94 -27.75 14.09
CA LYS A 196 2.43 -28.56 15.21
C LYS A 196 1.46 -28.60 16.39
N MET A 197 0.88 -27.46 16.74
CA MET A 197 -0.03 -27.32 17.87
C MET A 197 -1.50 -27.48 17.49
N THR A 198 -1.80 -27.72 16.21
CA THR A 198 -3.16 -27.72 15.65
C THR A 198 -3.96 -26.44 15.97
N TYR A 199 -3.28 -25.29 15.95
CA TYR A 199 -3.89 -23.97 16.15
C TYR A 199 -4.07 -23.24 14.83
N CYS A 200 -5.13 -22.42 14.73
CA CYS A 200 -5.34 -21.54 13.60
C CYS A 200 -4.34 -20.37 13.64
N PRO A 201 -3.39 -20.25 12.68
CA PRO A 201 -2.37 -19.21 12.72
C PRO A 201 -2.93 -17.79 12.64
N TYR A 202 -4.03 -17.60 11.89
CA TYR A 202 -4.67 -16.30 11.73
C TYR A 202 -5.26 -15.76 13.05
N TYR A 203 -6.09 -16.56 13.73
CA TYR A 203 -6.68 -16.16 15.01
C TYR A 203 -5.64 -16.13 16.13
N LEU A 204 -4.63 -17.00 16.07
CA LEU A 204 -3.47 -16.95 16.96
C LEU A 204 -2.74 -15.61 16.84
N ALA A 205 -2.39 -15.19 15.62
CA ALA A 205 -1.74 -13.90 15.38
C ALA A 205 -2.61 -12.74 15.90
N ARG A 206 -3.92 -12.77 15.63
CA ARG A 206 -4.87 -11.75 16.11
C ARG A 206 -4.87 -11.64 17.64
N ARG A 207 -4.93 -12.76 18.36
CA ARG A 207 -4.90 -12.78 19.84
C ARG A 207 -3.57 -12.32 20.44
N MET A 208 -2.48 -12.41 19.69
CA MET A 208 -1.16 -11.94 20.12
C MET A 208 -0.91 -10.46 19.88
N ILE A 209 -1.78 -9.75 19.15
CA ILE A 209 -1.63 -8.32 18.86
C ILE A 209 -1.45 -7.48 20.14
N PRO A 210 -2.21 -7.68 21.24
CA PRO A 210 -2.02 -6.93 22.48
C PRO A 210 -0.63 -7.15 23.10
N PHE A 211 -0.10 -8.38 23.05
CA PHE A 211 1.15 -8.79 23.69
C PHE A 211 2.41 -8.52 22.84
N ALA A 212 2.26 -8.31 21.53
CA ALA A 212 3.40 -8.08 20.63
C ALA A 212 4.06 -6.71 20.83
N ASN A 213 5.40 -6.67 20.77
CA ASN A 213 6.18 -5.43 20.80
C ASN A 213 6.28 -4.79 19.42
N VAL A 214 6.43 -5.64 18.39
CA VAL A 214 6.53 -5.24 16.99
C VAL A 214 5.50 -6.00 16.18
N ILE A 215 4.72 -5.27 15.40
CA ILE A 215 3.71 -5.83 14.50
C ILE A 215 3.99 -5.31 13.10
N ILE A 216 4.08 -6.22 12.14
CA ILE A 216 4.31 -5.91 10.73
C ILE A 216 3.12 -6.35 9.89
N TYR A 217 2.42 -5.40 9.24
CA TYR A 217 1.27 -5.70 8.38
C TYR A 217 1.14 -4.73 7.20
N SER A 218 0.09 -4.89 6.38
CA SER A 218 -0.12 -4.05 5.19
C SER A 218 -0.81 -2.72 5.51
N TYR A 219 -0.55 -1.66 4.72
CA TYR A 219 -1.25 -0.36 4.80
C TYR A 219 -2.76 -0.46 4.93
N HIS A 220 -3.37 -1.41 4.21
CA HIS A 220 -4.82 -1.59 4.21
C HIS A 220 -5.36 -1.92 5.61
N TYR A 221 -4.58 -2.56 6.49
CA TYR A 221 -5.03 -2.86 7.85
C TYR A 221 -5.12 -1.63 8.76
N MET A 222 -4.48 -0.51 8.39
CA MET A 222 -4.54 0.74 9.16
C MET A 222 -5.34 1.83 8.48
N LEU A 223 -5.32 1.87 7.15
CA LEU A 223 -6.00 2.91 6.36
C LEU A 223 -7.40 2.47 5.93
N ASP A 224 -7.64 1.18 5.67
CA ASP A 224 -9.01 0.73 5.36
C ASP A 224 -9.80 0.75 6.66
N PRO A 225 -10.81 1.63 6.80
CA PRO A 225 -11.56 1.76 8.04
C PRO A 225 -12.28 0.48 8.46
N LYS A 226 -12.65 -0.36 7.49
CA LYS A 226 -13.33 -1.62 7.77
C LYS A 226 -12.44 -2.57 8.57
N VAL A 227 -11.13 -2.50 8.35
CA VAL A 227 -10.16 -3.37 9.01
C VAL A 227 -9.48 -2.64 10.17
N ALA A 228 -9.25 -1.34 10.01
CA ALA A 228 -8.60 -0.51 11.00
C ALA A 228 -9.36 -0.49 12.32
N ASP A 229 -10.69 -0.44 12.34
CA ASP A 229 -11.44 -0.43 13.61
C ASP A 229 -11.25 -1.71 14.43
N LEU A 230 -11.00 -2.85 13.77
CA LEU A 230 -10.77 -4.13 14.44
C LEU A 230 -9.40 -4.20 15.11
N VAL A 231 -8.37 -3.71 14.41
CA VAL A 231 -6.97 -3.83 14.85
C VAL A 231 -6.56 -2.62 15.68
N SER A 232 -6.99 -1.43 15.29
CA SER A 232 -6.55 -0.19 15.90
C SER A 232 -7.01 -0.07 17.34
N LYS A 233 -8.23 -0.52 17.71
CA LYS A 233 -8.76 -0.47 19.09
C LYS A 233 -7.82 -1.07 20.13
N GLU A 234 -7.04 -2.08 19.76
CA GLU A 234 -6.09 -2.75 20.65
C GLU A 234 -4.79 -1.95 20.89
N PHE A 235 -4.58 -0.84 20.16
CA PHE A 235 -3.39 -0.01 20.27
C PHE A 235 -3.59 1.22 21.15
N SER A 236 -2.61 1.47 22.02
CA SER A 236 -2.47 2.69 22.81
C SER A 236 -2.02 3.87 21.94
N LYS A 237 -2.30 5.09 22.40
CA LYS A 237 -1.92 6.34 21.71
C LYS A 237 -0.40 6.53 21.57
N ASP A 238 0.37 5.94 22.46
CA ASP A 238 1.84 6.01 22.48
C ASP A 238 2.52 5.01 21.51
N THR A 239 1.74 4.32 20.69
CA THR A 239 2.24 3.43 19.63
C THR A 239 2.97 4.23 18.55
N ILE A 240 4.14 3.75 18.13
CA ILE A 240 4.91 4.31 17.02
C ILE A 240 4.46 3.63 15.74
N VAL A 241 3.94 4.42 14.80
CA VAL A 241 3.51 3.93 13.49
C VAL A 241 4.54 4.29 12.43
N VAL A 242 4.89 3.33 11.57
CA VAL A 242 5.83 3.50 10.47
C VAL A 242 5.18 3.09 9.16
N PHE A 243 5.14 3.99 8.18
CA PHE A 243 4.72 3.70 6.81
C PHE A 243 5.94 3.52 5.90
N ASP A 244 6.26 2.25 5.64
CA ASP A 244 7.22 1.61 4.73
C ASP A 244 6.95 1.80 3.22
N GLU A 245 7.71 2.58 2.46
CA GLU A 245 7.48 2.82 1.01
C GLU A 245 6.19 3.60 0.69
N ALA A 246 5.89 4.63 1.49
CA ALA A 246 4.66 5.41 1.46
C ALA A 246 4.51 6.41 0.29
N HIS A 247 5.15 6.16 -0.84
CA HIS A 247 5.04 7.03 -2.01
C HIS A 247 3.61 7.04 -2.57
N ASN A 248 2.86 5.94 -2.47
CA ASN A 248 1.49 5.75 -2.99
C ASN A 248 0.38 5.83 -1.91
N ILE A 249 0.65 6.47 -0.77
CA ILE A 249 -0.31 6.58 0.33
C ILE A 249 -1.62 7.26 -0.09
N ASP A 250 -1.54 8.27 -0.97
CA ASP A 250 -2.69 8.95 -1.58
C ASP A 250 -3.58 7.99 -2.35
N SER A 251 -3.01 7.18 -3.25
CA SER A 251 -3.73 6.18 -4.03
C SER A 251 -4.44 5.16 -3.15
N THR A 252 -3.75 4.67 -2.10
CA THR A 252 -4.35 3.73 -1.14
C THR A 252 -5.53 4.35 -0.38
N CYS A 253 -5.44 5.64 -0.02
CA CYS A 253 -6.55 6.35 0.63
C CYS A 253 -7.74 6.55 -0.33
N PHE A 254 -7.48 6.87 -1.59
CA PHE A 254 -8.55 6.97 -2.59
C PHE A 254 -9.28 5.64 -2.78
N GLU A 255 -8.55 4.53 -2.89
CA GLU A 255 -9.11 3.19 -3.07
C GLU A 255 -9.90 2.71 -1.85
N ALA A 256 -9.48 3.06 -0.63
CA ALA A 256 -10.13 2.61 0.61
C ALA A 256 -11.60 3.05 0.72
N LEU A 257 -11.92 4.29 0.31
CA LEU A 257 -13.27 4.85 0.39
C LEU A 257 -14.04 4.87 -0.94
N SER A 258 -13.35 4.66 -2.08
CA SER A 258 -14.04 4.65 -3.37
C SER A 258 -14.86 3.38 -3.57
N VAL A 259 -16.04 3.52 -4.15
CA VAL A 259 -16.97 2.40 -4.39
C VAL A 259 -17.47 2.43 -5.83
N ASP A 260 -17.12 1.39 -6.58
CA ASP A 260 -17.64 1.16 -7.92
C ASP A 260 -18.81 0.18 -7.88
N LEU A 261 -19.87 0.51 -8.63
CA LEU A 261 -21.07 -0.29 -8.81
C LEU A 261 -21.31 -0.56 -10.31
N ASN A 262 -21.35 -1.84 -10.66
CA ASN A 262 -21.62 -2.30 -12.03
C ASN A 262 -23.04 -2.89 -12.12
N THR A 263 -23.55 -3.05 -13.34
CA THR A 263 -24.84 -3.73 -13.60
C THR A 263 -24.90 -5.12 -12.98
N ASN A 264 -23.82 -5.91 -13.11
CA ASN A 264 -23.70 -7.24 -12.51
C ASN A 264 -23.82 -7.20 -10.98
N VAL A 265 -23.27 -6.16 -10.33
CA VAL A 265 -23.37 -5.97 -8.87
C VAL A 265 -24.81 -5.66 -8.48
N LEU A 266 -25.51 -4.80 -9.24
CA LEU A 266 -26.92 -4.50 -8.96
C LEU A 266 -27.85 -5.69 -9.22
N GLU A 267 -27.58 -6.51 -10.23
CA GLU A 267 -28.32 -7.75 -10.49
C GLU A 267 -28.11 -8.78 -9.38
N ALA A 268 -26.85 -9.00 -8.99
CA ALA A 268 -26.51 -9.87 -7.86
C ALA A 268 -27.22 -9.39 -6.58
N SER A 269 -27.12 -8.09 -6.28
CA SER A 269 -27.77 -7.49 -5.11
C SER A 269 -29.29 -7.67 -5.10
N SER A 270 -29.95 -7.61 -6.27
CA SER A 270 -31.39 -7.86 -6.39
C SER A 270 -31.75 -9.32 -6.09
N ARG A 271 -30.89 -10.28 -6.47
CA ARG A 271 -31.06 -11.70 -6.09
C ARG A 271 -30.84 -11.88 -4.59
N SER A 272 -29.82 -11.26 -4.01
CA SER A 272 -29.53 -11.31 -2.57
C SER A 272 -30.68 -10.74 -1.75
N ILE A 273 -31.32 -9.64 -2.19
CA ILE A 273 -32.50 -9.07 -1.53
C ILE A 273 -33.69 -10.04 -1.54
N LYS A 274 -33.93 -10.76 -2.65
CA LYS A 274 -35.01 -11.75 -2.72
C LYS A 274 -34.78 -12.89 -1.74
N LYS A 275 -33.55 -13.42 -1.68
CA LYS A 275 -33.15 -14.44 -0.69
C LYS A 275 -33.31 -13.93 0.75
N LEU A 276 -32.83 -12.73 1.02
CA LEU A 276 -32.97 -12.07 2.32
C LEU A 276 -34.44 -11.90 2.71
N SER A 277 -35.30 -11.47 1.78
CA SER A 277 -36.74 -11.32 2.00
C SER A 277 -37.41 -12.65 2.35
N GLN A 278 -37.05 -13.74 1.67
CA GLN A 278 -37.57 -15.07 1.96
C GLN A 278 -37.13 -15.54 3.34
N ARG A 279 -35.85 -15.34 3.70
CA ARG A 279 -35.32 -15.73 5.01
C ARG A 279 -35.93 -14.92 6.16
N VAL A 280 -36.17 -13.62 5.96
CA VAL A 280 -36.87 -12.78 6.95
C VAL A 280 -38.30 -13.30 7.18
N GLU A 281 -38.99 -13.72 6.12
CA GLU A 281 -40.35 -14.28 6.26
C GLU A 281 -40.35 -15.63 6.96
N GLN A 282 -39.37 -16.49 6.67
CA GLN A 282 -39.18 -17.77 7.34
C GLN A 282 -38.93 -17.59 8.85
N ILE A 283 -37.97 -16.73 9.23
CA ILE A 283 -37.66 -16.48 10.65
C ILE A 283 -38.84 -15.82 11.37
N LYS A 284 -39.64 -15.01 10.68
CA LYS A 284 -40.87 -14.45 11.28
C LYS A 284 -41.88 -15.54 11.64
N GLN A 285 -41.94 -16.62 10.87
CA GLN A 285 -42.80 -17.78 11.13
C GLN A 285 -42.21 -18.70 12.20
N GLU A 286 -40.89 -18.95 12.16
CA GLU A 286 -40.18 -19.84 13.08
C GLU A 286 -39.96 -19.21 14.46
N ASP A 287 -39.45 -17.97 14.51
CA ASP A 287 -38.99 -17.31 15.73
C ASP A 287 -39.13 -15.79 15.68
N SER A 288 -40.36 -15.32 15.96
CA SER A 288 -40.66 -13.89 16.02
C SER A 288 -39.99 -13.16 17.19
N GLN A 289 -39.49 -13.88 18.21
CA GLN A 289 -38.87 -13.27 19.39
C GLN A 289 -37.49 -12.70 19.04
N LYS A 290 -36.66 -13.43 18.29
CA LYS A 290 -35.35 -12.92 17.81
C LYS A 290 -35.44 -11.57 17.10
N LEU A 291 -36.47 -11.37 16.27
CA LEU A 291 -36.69 -10.10 15.55
C LEU A 291 -37.16 -8.97 16.47
N LYS A 292 -37.92 -9.28 17.53
CA LYS A 292 -38.34 -8.29 18.54
C LYS A 292 -37.17 -7.88 19.42
N ASP A 293 -36.34 -8.83 19.85
CA ASP A 293 -35.13 -8.55 20.61
C ASP A 293 -34.14 -7.67 19.81
N GLU A 294 -34.03 -7.90 18.50
CA GLU A 294 -33.24 -7.02 17.63
C GLU A 294 -33.83 -5.61 17.59
N TYR A 295 -35.15 -5.50 17.44
CA TYR A 295 -35.83 -4.20 17.43
C TYR A 295 -35.59 -3.42 18.71
N GLU A 296 -35.69 -4.06 19.88
CA GLU A 296 -35.42 -3.44 21.18
C GLU A 296 -33.95 -2.98 21.30
N LYS A 297 -33.00 -3.83 20.91
CA LYS A 297 -31.57 -3.48 20.88
C LYS A 297 -31.27 -2.27 19.98
N LEU A 298 -31.95 -2.15 18.85
CA LEU A 298 -31.81 -1.00 17.94
C LEU A 298 -32.42 0.30 18.49
N VAL A 299 -33.39 0.19 19.41
CA VAL A 299 -34.01 1.34 20.10
C VAL A 299 -33.12 1.86 21.23
N GLU A 300 -32.47 0.97 21.98
CA GLU A 300 -31.57 1.32 23.09
C GLU A 300 -30.24 1.96 22.62
N GLY A 301 -29.88 1.79 21.35
CA GLY A 301 -28.73 2.42 20.71
C GLY A 301 -27.62 1.43 20.35
N LEU A 302 -26.91 1.74 19.25
CA LEU A 302 -25.99 0.83 18.55
C LEU A 302 -24.71 0.47 19.31
N ARG A 303 -24.25 1.31 20.25
CA ARG A 303 -22.97 1.13 20.95
C ARG A 303 -22.94 -0.14 21.82
N MET A 304 -24.00 -0.41 22.58
CA MET A 304 -24.06 -1.59 23.47
C MET A 304 -24.12 -2.92 22.69
N THR A 305 -24.62 -2.90 21.44
CA THR A 305 -24.76 -4.10 20.60
C THR A 305 -23.48 -4.49 19.86
N THR A 306 -22.50 -3.58 19.82
CA THR A 306 -21.20 -3.79 19.15
C THR A 306 -20.17 -4.33 20.14
N GLU A 307 -20.16 -3.83 21.38
CA GLU A 307 -19.23 -4.25 22.44
C GLU A 307 -19.44 -5.69 22.94
N ALA A 308 -20.58 -6.32 22.67
CA ALA A 308 -20.93 -7.57 23.34
C ALA A 308 -20.31 -8.86 22.76
N ARG A 309 -19.85 -8.90 21.49
CA ARG A 309 -19.19 -10.09 20.86
C ARG A 309 -18.31 -9.69 19.66
N ASP A 310 -17.10 -9.21 19.94
CA ASP A 310 -16.13 -8.62 18.99
C ASP A 310 -15.39 -9.61 18.04
N GLU A 311 -15.60 -10.92 18.16
CA GLU A 311 -14.85 -11.90 17.34
C GLU A 311 -15.41 -12.10 15.91
N ASP A 312 -16.71 -11.83 15.68
CA ASP A 312 -17.44 -12.15 14.43
C ASP A 312 -17.52 -11.02 13.38
N LEU A 313 -16.90 -9.86 13.63
CA LEU A 313 -17.06 -8.66 12.79
C LEU A 313 -16.20 -8.75 11.51
N ILE A 314 -16.83 -9.05 10.37
CA ILE A 314 -16.24 -8.89 9.01
C ILE A 314 -16.89 -7.74 8.23
N LEU A 315 -18.18 -7.46 8.45
CA LEU A 315 -18.83 -6.28 7.87
C LEU A 315 -18.69 -5.09 8.83
N ALA A 316 -17.50 -4.52 8.88
CA ALA A 316 -17.30 -3.24 9.53
C ALA A 316 -17.82 -2.08 8.66
N ASN A 317 -18.25 -1.02 9.33
CA ASN A 317 -18.80 0.16 8.71
C ASN A 317 -17.74 0.93 7.93
N PRO A 318 -18.08 1.54 6.79
CA PRO A 318 -17.28 2.64 6.28
C PRO A 318 -17.32 3.79 7.30
N ILE A 319 -16.17 4.40 7.61
CA ILE A 319 -15.96 5.44 8.64
C ILE A 319 -17.21 6.29 8.85
N LEU A 320 -17.91 6.02 9.95
CA LEU A 320 -18.85 6.96 10.51
C LEU A 320 -18.08 7.76 11.57
N PRO A 321 -18.14 9.10 11.55
CA PRO A 321 -17.69 9.90 12.68
C PRO A 321 -18.18 9.32 14.01
N ASP A 322 -17.34 9.33 15.04
CA ASP A 322 -17.65 8.76 16.37
C ASP A 322 -18.92 9.33 17.02
N ASP A 323 -19.34 10.51 16.55
CA ASP A 323 -20.57 11.17 16.98
C ASP A 323 -21.83 10.58 16.34
N LEU A 324 -21.73 10.02 15.12
CA LEU A 324 -22.85 9.34 14.46
C LEU A 324 -23.13 7.95 15.04
N LEU A 325 -22.10 7.28 15.58
CA LEU A 325 -22.26 5.98 16.27
C LEU A 325 -23.09 6.08 17.56
N LYS A 326 -23.33 7.30 18.07
CA LYS A 326 -24.15 7.55 19.26
C LYS A 326 -25.63 7.77 18.92
N GLU A 327 -25.96 7.99 17.66
CA GLU A 327 -27.35 8.24 17.26
C GLU A 327 -28.16 6.95 17.18
N ALA A 328 -29.42 7.00 17.61
CA ALA A 328 -30.35 5.89 17.45
C ALA A 328 -30.75 5.71 15.99
N VAL A 329 -30.86 4.45 15.56
CA VAL A 329 -31.31 4.10 14.20
C VAL A 329 -32.71 4.66 13.94
N PRO A 330 -32.93 5.36 12.80
CA PRO A 330 -34.23 5.90 12.42
C PRO A 330 -35.35 4.85 12.43
N GLY A 331 -36.53 5.21 12.94
CA GLY A 331 -37.68 4.32 13.07
C GLY A 331 -38.05 3.56 11.79
N ASN A 332 -37.91 4.23 10.63
CA ASN A 332 -38.29 3.71 9.32
C ASN A 332 -37.50 2.46 8.88
N ILE A 333 -36.29 2.26 9.41
CA ILE A 333 -35.41 1.13 9.04
C ILE A 333 -35.21 0.12 10.18
N ARG A 334 -35.92 0.30 11.31
CA ARG A 334 -35.82 -0.64 12.44
C ARG A 334 -36.40 -2.00 12.11
N GLN A 335 -37.57 -2.04 11.47
CA GLN A 335 -38.17 -3.30 11.07
C GLN A 335 -37.45 -3.88 9.84
N ALA A 336 -37.10 -5.17 9.91
CA ALA A 336 -36.39 -5.87 8.84
C ALA A 336 -37.13 -5.77 7.50
N GLN A 337 -38.45 -6.01 7.47
CA GLN A 337 -39.26 -5.97 6.24
C GLN A 337 -39.20 -4.60 5.54
N HIS A 338 -39.32 -3.50 6.30
CA HIS A 338 -39.20 -2.16 5.75
C HIS A 338 -37.79 -1.86 5.24
N PHE A 339 -36.77 -2.36 5.92
CA PHE A 339 -35.39 -2.21 5.47
C PHE A 339 -35.11 -2.95 4.15
N VAL A 340 -35.63 -4.17 3.98
CA VAL A 340 -35.51 -4.92 2.71
C VAL A 340 -36.18 -4.16 1.56
N GLN A 341 -37.39 -3.64 1.80
CA GLN A 341 -38.11 -2.83 0.80
C GLN A 341 -37.39 -1.52 0.47
N PHE A 342 -36.81 -0.88 1.49
CA PHE A 342 -35.99 0.32 1.36
C PHE A 342 -34.78 0.09 0.45
N LEU A 343 -34.01 -0.98 0.71
CA LEU A 343 -32.86 -1.34 -0.13
C LEU A 343 -33.29 -1.70 -1.56
N ASN A 344 -34.41 -2.40 -1.72
CA ASN A 344 -34.93 -2.71 -3.04
C ASN A 344 -35.27 -1.44 -3.83
N ARG A 345 -35.92 -0.45 -3.19
CA ARG A 345 -36.22 0.85 -3.81
C ARG A 345 -34.94 1.60 -4.22
N LEU A 346 -33.92 1.57 -3.36
CA LEU A 346 -32.62 2.17 -3.66
C LEU A 346 -31.94 1.50 -4.86
N ILE A 347 -31.94 0.17 -4.94
CA ILE A 347 -31.33 -0.56 -6.06
C ILE A 347 -32.06 -0.28 -7.38
N GLU A 348 -33.39 -0.24 -7.38
CA GLU A 348 -34.14 0.10 -8.59
C GLU A 348 -33.87 1.53 -9.04
N TYR A 349 -33.71 2.47 -8.10
CA TYR A 349 -33.28 3.83 -8.43
C TYR A 349 -31.87 3.86 -9.05
N LEU A 350 -30.90 3.17 -8.46
CA LEU A 350 -29.54 3.07 -9.02
C LEU A 350 -29.57 2.44 -10.41
N ARG A 351 -30.37 1.39 -10.61
CA ARG A 351 -30.55 0.76 -11.92
C ARG A 351 -31.17 1.72 -12.93
N ALA A 352 -32.16 2.53 -12.53
CA ALA A 352 -32.75 3.54 -13.39
C ALA A 352 -31.72 4.62 -13.79
N ARG A 353 -30.87 5.05 -12.85
CA ARG A 353 -29.78 6.01 -13.11
C ARG A 353 -28.70 5.45 -14.03
N MET A 354 -28.35 4.17 -13.92
CA MET A 354 -27.35 3.53 -14.80
C MET A 354 -27.83 3.33 -16.24
N ARG A 355 -29.12 3.55 -16.56
CA ARG A 355 -29.63 3.50 -17.95
C ARG A 355 -29.31 4.78 -18.74
N VAL A 356 -28.84 5.83 -18.09
CA VAL A 356 -28.46 7.08 -18.74
C VAL A 356 -27.25 6.83 -19.65
N ARG A 357 -27.33 7.28 -20.91
CA ARG A 357 -26.32 7.01 -21.95
C ARG A 357 -25.25 8.09 -22.09
N HIS A 358 -25.36 9.18 -21.35
CA HIS A 358 -24.36 10.23 -21.32
C HIS A 358 -23.62 10.21 -19.97
N VAL A 359 -22.38 10.67 -20.00
CA VAL A 359 -21.56 10.80 -18.79
C VAL A 359 -22.14 11.91 -17.92
N VAL A 360 -22.33 11.64 -16.63
CA VAL A 360 -22.82 12.62 -15.65
C VAL A 360 -21.87 12.65 -14.46
N ALA A 361 -21.50 13.86 -14.02
CA ALA A 361 -20.78 14.08 -12.77
C ALA A 361 -21.67 14.86 -11.81
N GLU A 362 -21.91 14.30 -10.62
CA GLU A 362 -22.75 14.93 -9.59
C GLU A 362 -22.02 14.99 -8.25
N THR A 363 -22.29 16.02 -7.47
CA THR A 363 -21.92 16.05 -6.06
C THR A 363 -22.84 15.11 -5.27
N PRO A 364 -22.39 14.53 -4.13
CA PRO A 364 -23.23 13.70 -3.28
C PRO A 364 -24.54 14.40 -2.86
N THR A 365 -24.48 15.70 -2.58
CA THR A 365 -25.67 16.49 -2.21
C THR A 365 -26.69 16.59 -3.34
N SER A 366 -26.25 16.83 -4.57
CA SER A 366 -27.12 16.84 -5.76
C SER A 366 -27.74 15.46 -5.99
N PHE A 367 -26.94 14.40 -5.86
CA PHE A 367 -27.41 13.02 -6.00
C PHE A 367 -28.48 12.66 -4.96
N LEU A 368 -28.27 13.04 -3.69
CA LEU A 368 -29.22 12.80 -2.60
C LEU A 368 -30.52 13.61 -2.77
N HIS A 369 -30.44 14.84 -3.28
CA HIS A 369 -31.62 15.65 -3.58
C HIS A 369 -32.49 14.96 -4.64
N HIS A 370 -31.88 14.54 -5.74
CA HIS A 370 -32.57 13.82 -6.82
C HIS A 370 -33.13 12.46 -6.36
N LEU A 371 -32.38 11.74 -5.50
CA LEU A 371 -32.87 10.51 -4.88
C LEU A 371 -34.13 10.75 -4.04
N ARG A 372 -34.16 11.84 -3.25
CA ARG A 372 -35.30 12.21 -2.41
C ARG A 372 -36.52 12.56 -3.25
N GLU A 373 -36.35 13.29 -4.34
CA GLU A 373 -37.45 13.66 -5.25
C GLU A 373 -38.14 12.45 -5.89
N ILE A 374 -37.37 11.44 -6.29
CA ILE A 374 -37.91 10.25 -6.99
C ILE A 374 -38.43 9.20 -6.01
N THR A 375 -37.67 8.89 -4.95
CA THR A 375 -37.92 7.72 -4.09
C THR A 375 -38.51 8.05 -2.73
N TYR A 376 -38.56 9.35 -2.37
CA TYR A 376 -38.92 9.86 -1.04
C TYR A 376 -38.04 9.27 0.08
N ILE A 377 -36.81 8.86 -0.24
CA ILE A 377 -35.82 8.42 0.72
C ILE A 377 -35.04 9.64 1.22
N ASP A 378 -35.06 9.87 2.53
CA ASP A 378 -34.24 10.89 3.16
C ASP A 378 -32.78 10.44 3.33
N ALA A 379 -31.87 11.40 3.49
CA ALA A 379 -30.44 11.12 3.69
C ALA A 379 -30.15 10.38 5.01
N LYS A 380 -30.92 10.64 6.08
CA LYS A 380 -30.64 10.10 7.42
C LYS A 380 -30.73 8.56 7.48
N PRO A 381 -31.79 7.89 6.95
CA PRO A 381 -31.82 6.43 6.85
C PRO A 381 -30.66 5.82 6.05
N LEU A 382 -30.19 6.50 5.00
CA LEU A 382 -29.08 5.98 4.17
C LEU A 382 -27.78 5.83 4.95
N ARG A 383 -27.53 6.73 5.92
CA ARG A 383 -26.33 6.73 6.77
C ARG A 383 -26.16 5.46 7.59
N PHE A 384 -27.27 4.83 7.98
CA PHE A 384 -27.24 3.61 8.81
C PHE A 384 -27.40 2.33 7.99
N SER A 385 -27.29 2.40 6.66
CA SER A 385 -27.58 1.24 5.78
C SER A 385 -26.57 0.11 5.96
N ALA A 386 -25.27 0.41 6.05
CA ALA A 386 -24.23 -0.59 6.26
C ALA A 386 -24.40 -1.28 7.63
N GLU A 387 -24.58 -0.50 8.69
CA GLU A 387 -24.82 -1.00 10.05
C GLU A 387 -26.06 -1.87 10.15
N ARG A 388 -27.18 -1.39 9.61
CA ARG A 388 -28.43 -2.12 9.66
C ARG A 388 -28.32 -3.45 8.93
N LEU A 389 -27.63 -3.48 7.79
CA LEU A 389 -27.37 -4.71 7.05
C LEU A 389 -26.50 -5.67 7.87
N SER A 390 -25.41 -5.20 8.48
CA SER A 390 -24.55 -6.02 9.35
C SER A 390 -25.30 -6.61 10.54
N SER A 391 -26.15 -5.81 11.19
CA SER A 391 -27.03 -6.28 12.27
C SER A 391 -27.98 -7.36 11.78
N LEU A 392 -28.63 -7.12 10.62
CA LEU A 392 -29.61 -8.05 10.08
C LEU A 392 -28.97 -9.39 9.67
N VAL A 393 -27.78 -9.36 9.05
CA VAL A 393 -27.04 -10.56 8.68
C VAL A 393 -26.70 -11.40 9.92
N ARG A 394 -26.34 -10.76 11.04
CA ARG A 394 -26.09 -11.45 12.32
C ARG A 394 -27.37 -12.04 12.91
N THR A 395 -28.47 -11.30 12.90
CA THR A 395 -29.76 -11.74 13.45
C THR A 395 -30.37 -12.90 12.65
N LEU A 396 -30.21 -12.89 11.33
CA LEU A 396 -30.72 -13.94 10.44
C LEU A 396 -29.82 -15.19 10.40
N GLU A 397 -28.67 -15.18 11.09
CA GLU A 397 -27.73 -16.31 11.15
C GLU A 397 -27.38 -16.84 9.73
N LEU A 398 -27.16 -15.92 8.79
CA LEU A 398 -26.95 -16.26 7.37
C LEU A 398 -25.60 -16.95 7.16
N THR A 399 -25.64 -18.07 6.43
CA THR A 399 -24.48 -18.73 5.82
C THR A 399 -24.22 -18.16 4.42
N ASP A 400 -23.00 -18.35 3.89
CA ASP A 400 -22.61 -17.94 2.54
C ASP A 400 -22.66 -16.41 2.30
N LEU A 401 -21.80 -15.68 3.00
CA LEU A 401 -21.70 -14.21 2.86
C LEU A 401 -21.27 -13.73 1.47
N GLU A 402 -20.76 -14.62 0.63
CA GLU A 402 -20.41 -14.34 -0.76
C GLU A 402 -21.60 -13.74 -1.51
N ASP A 403 -22.79 -14.32 -1.34
CA ASP A 403 -24.02 -13.87 -2.00
C ASP A 403 -24.43 -12.46 -1.56
N TYR A 404 -24.08 -12.03 -0.34
CA TYR A 404 -24.46 -10.74 0.22
C TYR A 404 -23.40 -9.66 0.01
N TRP A 405 -22.24 -9.98 -0.56
CA TRP A 405 -21.18 -9.02 -0.83
C TRP A 405 -21.65 -7.85 -1.71
N ALA A 406 -22.39 -8.16 -2.78
CA ALA A 406 -22.89 -7.14 -3.70
C ALA A 406 -23.83 -6.15 -2.97
N LEU A 407 -24.71 -6.68 -2.11
CA LEU A 407 -25.61 -5.88 -1.30
C LEU A 407 -24.85 -5.02 -0.28
N SER A 408 -23.79 -5.57 0.33
CA SER A 408 -22.90 -4.82 1.23
C SER A 408 -22.18 -3.66 0.53
N ARG A 409 -21.79 -3.83 -0.74
CA ARG A 409 -21.22 -2.74 -1.55
C ARG A 409 -22.24 -1.61 -1.79
N VAL A 410 -23.48 -1.95 -2.11
CA VAL A 410 -24.56 -0.95 -2.26
C VAL A 410 -24.86 -0.24 -0.94
N ALA A 411 -24.89 -0.96 0.18
CA ALA A 411 -25.09 -0.36 1.50
C ALA A 411 -23.92 0.55 1.92
N SER A 412 -22.69 0.17 1.57
CA SER A 412 -21.49 0.99 1.77
C SER A 412 -21.55 2.27 0.94
N PHE A 413 -21.93 2.17 -0.34
CA PHE A 413 -22.15 3.32 -1.23
C PHE A 413 -23.17 4.30 -0.62
N ALA A 414 -24.32 3.80 -0.16
CA ALA A 414 -25.37 4.61 0.45
C ALA A 414 -24.88 5.33 1.72
N THR A 415 -24.09 4.63 2.54
CA THR A 415 -23.55 5.17 3.79
C THR A 415 -22.55 6.29 3.53
N ILE A 416 -21.57 6.06 2.63
CA ILE A 416 -20.54 7.06 2.32
C ILE A 416 -21.17 8.28 1.65
N CYS A 417 -22.05 8.08 0.66
CA CYS A 417 -22.71 9.16 -0.06
C CYS A 417 -23.55 10.07 0.87
N SER A 418 -24.16 9.51 1.91
CA SER A 418 -24.99 10.26 2.86
C SER A 418 -24.22 10.86 4.05
N THR A 419 -23.01 10.38 4.31
CA THR A 419 -22.15 10.84 5.41
C THR A 419 -21.25 11.99 4.98
N TYR A 420 -20.61 11.86 3.81
CA TYR A 420 -19.62 12.83 3.33
C TYR A 420 -20.20 13.71 2.22
N GLU A 421 -20.45 14.98 2.54
CA GLU A 421 -20.93 15.97 1.57
C GLU A 421 -19.81 16.58 0.72
N LYS A 422 -18.60 16.68 1.29
CA LYS A 422 -17.40 17.26 0.65
C LYS A 422 -16.34 16.20 0.41
N GLY A 423 -15.52 16.40 -0.63
CA GLY A 423 -14.39 15.52 -0.94
C GLY A 423 -14.77 14.22 -1.67
N PHE A 424 -16.01 14.09 -2.12
CA PHE A 424 -16.50 12.96 -2.92
C PHE A 424 -17.21 13.44 -4.17
N MET A 425 -17.18 12.61 -5.21
CA MET A 425 -17.94 12.84 -6.44
C MET A 425 -18.57 11.54 -6.92
N VAL A 426 -19.80 11.64 -7.42
CA VAL A 426 -20.54 10.54 -8.03
C VAL A 426 -20.41 10.69 -9.55
N LEU A 427 -19.70 9.77 -10.19
CA LEU A 427 -19.46 9.75 -11.63
C LEU A 427 -20.23 8.59 -12.27
N PHE A 428 -20.98 8.89 -13.33
CA PHE A 428 -21.68 7.92 -14.15
C PHE A 428 -20.96 7.79 -15.48
N GLU A 429 -20.38 6.62 -15.76
CA GLU A 429 -19.70 6.32 -17.01
C GLU A 429 -20.48 5.20 -17.74
N PRO A 430 -21.17 5.49 -18.86
CA PRO A 430 -21.97 4.50 -19.57
C PRO A 430 -21.16 3.52 -20.43
N TYR A 431 -19.90 3.88 -20.74
CA TYR A 431 -18.96 3.13 -21.55
C TYR A 431 -17.62 3.07 -20.82
N GLU A 432 -16.93 1.92 -20.92
CA GLU A 432 -15.64 1.70 -20.26
C GLU A 432 -14.51 2.45 -20.99
N ASN A 433 -14.59 2.54 -22.32
CA ASN A 433 -13.75 3.41 -23.14
C ASN A 433 -14.61 4.18 -24.16
N ASP A 434 -14.12 5.35 -24.59
CA ASP A 434 -14.78 6.15 -25.65
C ASP A 434 -14.91 5.39 -26.98
N THR A 435 -14.13 4.32 -27.19
CA THR A 435 -14.16 3.48 -28.40
C THR A 435 -15.20 2.36 -28.36
N ASP A 436 -15.71 2.02 -27.17
CA ASP A 436 -16.57 0.85 -26.99
C ASP A 436 -18.02 1.19 -27.32
N LYS A 437 -18.61 0.42 -28.24
CA LYS A 437 -20.01 0.61 -28.66
C LYS A 437 -20.99 -0.11 -27.74
N SER A 438 -20.53 -1.11 -26.99
CA SER A 438 -21.35 -1.83 -26.01
C SER A 438 -21.42 -1.03 -24.71
N PRO A 439 -22.63 -0.63 -24.24
CA PRO A 439 -22.76 0.07 -22.99
C PRO A 439 -22.43 -0.89 -21.84
N ASN A 440 -21.40 -0.54 -21.06
CA ASN A 440 -21.07 -1.19 -19.80
C ASN A 440 -21.11 -0.10 -18.73
N PRO A 441 -22.31 0.26 -18.23
CA PRO A 441 -22.42 1.39 -17.33
C PRO A 441 -21.81 1.05 -15.98
N ILE A 442 -20.99 1.97 -15.48
CA ILE A 442 -20.35 1.90 -14.17
C ILE A 442 -20.67 3.20 -13.42
N LEU A 443 -21.02 3.04 -12.15
CA LEU A 443 -21.23 4.15 -11.22
C LEU A 443 -20.06 4.17 -10.23
N HIS A 444 -19.28 5.25 -10.28
CA HIS A 444 -18.14 5.46 -9.39
C HIS A 444 -18.51 6.47 -8.31
N LEU A 445 -18.42 6.05 -7.05
CA LEU A 445 -18.30 6.98 -5.92
C LEU A 445 -16.80 7.17 -5.65
N THR A 446 -16.23 8.25 -6.15
CA THR A 446 -14.80 8.51 -6.04
C THR A 446 -14.50 9.40 -4.84
N CYS A 447 -13.57 8.95 -3.99
CA CYS A 447 -12.95 9.80 -2.98
C CYS A 447 -11.91 10.74 -3.64
N LEU A 448 -12.03 12.04 -3.39
CA LEU A 448 -11.12 13.09 -3.86
C LEU A 448 -10.22 13.62 -2.74
N ASP A 449 -10.66 13.54 -1.48
CA ASP A 449 -9.90 14.00 -0.32
C ASP A 449 -9.25 12.82 0.43
N PRO A 450 -7.93 12.60 0.31
CA PRO A 450 -7.25 11.52 1.02
C PRO A 450 -7.12 11.80 2.52
N SER A 451 -7.27 13.06 2.96
CA SER A 451 -7.09 13.43 4.37
C SER A 451 -8.15 12.83 5.28
N ILE A 452 -9.34 12.53 4.76
CA ILE A 452 -10.44 11.90 5.52
C ILE A 452 -10.02 10.55 6.11
N VAL A 453 -9.27 9.76 5.35
CA VAL A 453 -8.77 8.44 5.77
C VAL A 453 -7.61 8.58 6.75
N VAL A 454 -6.77 9.58 6.53
CA VAL A 454 -5.47 9.71 7.18
C VAL A 454 -5.57 10.43 8.53
N GLN A 455 -6.46 11.43 8.64
CA GLN A 455 -6.63 12.22 9.87
C GLN A 455 -6.87 11.39 11.14
N PRO A 456 -7.75 10.36 11.15
CA PRO A 456 -7.95 9.53 12.34
C PRO A 456 -6.66 8.86 12.83
N VAL A 457 -5.80 8.40 11.91
CA VAL A 457 -4.53 7.77 12.24
C VAL A 457 -3.56 8.77 12.86
N PHE A 458 -3.40 9.94 12.24
CA PHE A 458 -2.49 10.99 12.72
C PHE A 458 -2.96 11.64 14.03
N ASN A 459 -4.29 11.77 14.23
CA ASN A 459 -4.85 12.29 15.48
C ASN A 459 -4.76 11.28 16.64
N ARG A 460 -4.79 9.98 16.33
CA ARG A 460 -4.78 8.92 17.34
C ARG A 460 -3.38 8.61 17.86
N PHE A 461 -2.39 8.54 16.98
CA PHE A 461 -1.04 8.11 17.32
C PHE A 461 -0.10 9.30 17.50
N SER A 462 0.63 9.31 18.61
CA SER A 462 1.56 10.39 18.95
C SER A 462 2.71 10.55 17.94
N THR A 463 3.15 9.47 17.29
CA THR A 463 4.25 9.54 16.32
C THR A 463 3.98 8.63 15.13
N VAL A 464 3.94 9.25 13.96
CA VAL A 464 3.77 8.58 12.67
C VAL A 464 4.95 8.95 11.79
N VAL A 465 5.70 7.94 11.35
CA VAL A 465 6.89 8.06 10.53
C VAL A 465 6.54 7.64 9.11
N VAL A 466 6.58 8.58 8.16
CA VAL A 466 6.31 8.32 6.75
C VAL A 466 7.64 8.30 6.00
N THR A 467 8.01 7.14 5.46
CA THR A 467 9.35 6.93 4.90
C THR A 467 9.28 6.22 3.55
N SER A 468 10.02 6.73 2.56
CA SER A 468 10.19 6.06 1.26
C SER A 468 11.39 6.66 0.52
N GLY A 469 11.88 5.99 -0.52
CA GLY A 469 13.07 6.44 -1.27
C GLY A 469 12.82 7.33 -2.46
N THR A 470 11.54 7.58 -2.75
CA THR A 470 11.12 8.32 -3.94
C THR A 470 10.06 9.38 -3.60
N LEU A 471 10.03 9.86 -2.34
CA LEU A 471 9.18 10.96 -1.88
C LEU A 471 9.75 12.30 -2.35
N SER A 472 9.60 12.60 -3.65
CA SER A 472 10.04 13.89 -4.20
C SER A 472 8.94 14.53 -5.06
N PRO A 473 8.62 15.82 -4.86
CA PRO A 473 9.10 16.71 -3.80
C PRO A 473 8.31 16.52 -2.49
N LEU A 474 9.01 16.66 -1.36
CA LEU A 474 8.44 16.46 -0.03
C LEU A 474 7.31 17.43 0.32
N ASP A 475 7.27 18.64 -0.28
CA ASP A 475 6.29 19.68 0.04
C ASP A 475 4.85 19.34 -0.42
N MET A 476 4.69 18.38 -1.32
CA MET A 476 3.38 17.99 -1.84
C MET A 476 2.56 17.17 -0.84
N TYR A 477 3.21 16.29 -0.08
CA TYR A 477 2.53 15.39 0.86
C TYR A 477 1.84 16.12 2.02
N PRO A 478 2.48 17.08 2.72
CA PRO A 478 1.82 17.88 3.75
C PRO A 478 0.57 18.61 3.24
N ARG A 479 0.63 19.17 2.02
CA ARG A 479 -0.50 19.89 1.41
C ARG A 479 -1.65 18.95 1.04
N MET A 480 -1.35 17.83 0.40
CA MET A 480 -2.36 16.86 -0.04
C MET A 480 -3.03 16.13 1.13
N LEU A 481 -2.25 15.71 2.12
CA LEU A 481 -2.75 14.92 3.25
C LEU A 481 -3.21 15.79 4.43
N LYS A 482 -2.96 17.12 4.37
CA LYS A 482 -3.23 18.10 5.43
C LYS A 482 -2.54 17.71 6.76
N ILE A 483 -1.28 17.29 6.68
CA ILE A 483 -0.45 16.88 7.83
C ILE A 483 0.66 17.90 8.05
N TYR A 484 0.99 18.17 9.32
CA TYR A 484 2.10 19.03 9.71
C TYR A 484 3.22 18.20 10.38
N PRO A 485 4.22 17.71 9.62
CA PRO A 485 5.34 16.99 10.20
C PRO A 485 6.29 17.95 10.93
N VAL A 486 6.90 17.48 12.01
CA VAL A 486 7.95 18.21 12.75
C VAL A 486 9.27 18.18 11.97
N ILE A 487 9.56 17.05 11.33
CA ILE A 487 10.77 16.85 10.54
C ILE A 487 10.37 16.46 9.12
N GLN A 488 10.86 17.24 8.16
CA GLN A 488 10.76 16.97 6.73
C GLN A 488 12.17 17.02 6.13
N LYS A 489 12.72 15.87 5.71
CA LYS A 489 14.11 15.81 5.25
C LYS A 489 14.33 14.78 4.16
N SER A 490 15.14 15.17 3.18
CA SER A 490 15.67 14.30 2.12
C SER A 490 17.14 14.03 2.37
N TYR A 491 17.53 12.75 2.40
CA TYR A 491 18.92 12.34 2.52
C TYR A 491 19.53 12.10 1.14
N THR A 492 20.79 12.51 0.99
CA THR A 492 21.58 12.24 -0.22
C THR A 492 22.43 11.00 0.00
N MET A 493 22.63 10.21 -1.06
CA MET A 493 23.48 9.02 -0.97
C MET A 493 24.97 9.40 -1.04
N SER A 494 25.73 9.03 -0.01
CA SER A 494 27.18 9.25 0.03
C SER A 494 27.89 8.13 -0.71
N LEU A 495 28.52 8.48 -1.84
CA LEU A 495 29.17 7.54 -2.73
C LEU A 495 30.67 7.80 -2.82
N THR A 496 31.47 6.73 -2.77
CA THR A 496 32.91 6.75 -3.07
C THR A 496 33.19 6.68 -4.56
N ARG A 497 32.34 5.95 -5.30
CA ARG A 497 32.32 5.89 -6.76
C ARG A 497 30.92 6.23 -7.25
N SER A 498 30.80 6.82 -8.43
CA SER A 498 29.48 7.02 -9.07
C SER A 498 28.88 5.66 -9.43
N CYS A 499 28.15 5.03 -8.51
CA CYS A 499 27.52 3.73 -8.73
C CYS A 499 26.36 3.79 -9.73
N PHE A 500 25.89 4.98 -10.06
CA PHE A 500 24.80 5.19 -10.99
C PHE A 500 25.13 6.32 -11.95
N LEU A 501 24.59 6.17 -13.15
CA LEU A 501 24.69 7.15 -14.21
C LEU A 501 23.29 7.37 -14.79
N PRO A 502 22.56 8.38 -14.29
CA PRO A 502 21.33 8.82 -14.90
C PRO A 502 21.66 9.61 -16.16
N MET A 503 21.08 9.19 -17.28
CA MET A 503 21.27 9.85 -18.57
C MET A 503 19.93 10.05 -19.26
N VAL A 504 19.79 11.21 -19.90
CA VAL A 504 18.59 11.57 -20.64
C VAL A 504 18.91 11.56 -22.12
N ILE A 505 18.30 10.61 -22.83
CA ILE A 505 18.44 10.48 -24.28
C ILE A 505 17.27 11.22 -24.92
N THR A 506 17.59 12.33 -25.58
CA THR A 506 16.60 13.27 -26.12
C THR A 506 16.42 13.11 -27.63
N ARG A 507 17.44 12.58 -28.32
CA ARG A 507 17.49 12.46 -29.78
C ARG A 507 17.90 11.06 -30.21
N GLY A 508 17.32 10.58 -31.30
CA GLY A 508 17.79 9.38 -31.98
C GLY A 508 19.11 9.60 -32.71
N SER A 509 19.67 8.53 -33.31
CA SER A 509 20.85 8.64 -34.18
C SER A 509 20.56 9.51 -35.42
N ASP A 510 19.29 9.52 -35.87
CA ASP A 510 18.78 10.35 -36.96
C ASP A 510 18.53 11.82 -36.56
N GLN A 511 18.93 12.24 -35.35
CA GLN A 511 18.66 13.56 -34.75
C GLN A 511 17.18 13.91 -34.52
N VAL A 512 16.25 12.99 -34.83
CA VAL A 512 14.83 13.13 -34.51
C VAL A 512 14.63 13.15 -32.99
N ALA A 513 13.83 14.09 -32.49
CA ALA A 513 13.53 14.20 -31.07
C ALA A 513 12.67 13.02 -30.60
N MET A 514 13.16 12.25 -29.64
CA MET A 514 12.40 11.15 -29.04
C MET A 514 11.44 11.69 -27.99
N SER A 515 10.16 11.36 -28.11
CA SER A 515 9.13 11.82 -27.17
C SER A 515 7.90 10.92 -27.22
N SER A 516 7.37 10.53 -26.06
CA SER A 516 6.09 9.79 -25.99
C SER A 516 4.87 10.70 -25.85
N LYS A 517 4.85 11.83 -26.57
CA LYS A 517 3.67 12.72 -26.66
C LYS A 517 2.62 12.06 -27.55
N PHE A 518 1.34 12.16 -27.21
CA PHE A 518 0.26 11.48 -27.92
C PHE A 518 0.31 11.64 -29.44
N GLU A 519 0.49 12.86 -29.94
CA GLU A 519 0.63 13.19 -31.37
C GLU A 519 1.80 12.49 -32.08
N VAL A 520 2.89 12.24 -31.34
CA VAL A 520 4.17 11.74 -31.88
C VAL A 520 4.33 10.23 -31.62
N ARG A 521 3.45 9.62 -30.82
CA ARG A 521 3.53 8.19 -30.45
C ARG A 521 3.37 7.26 -31.64
N SER A 522 2.53 7.64 -32.61
CA SER A 522 2.28 6.85 -33.82
C SER A 522 3.33 7.05 -34.90
N ASP A 523 4.29 7.98 -34.72
CA ASP A 523 5.33 8.23 -35.71
C ASP A 523 6.31 7.03 -35.77
N PRO A 524 6.38 6.31 -36.90
CA PRO A 524 7.29 5.18 -37.05
C PRO A 524 8.76 5.55 -36.83
N ALA A 525 9.15 6.81 -37.09
CA ALA A 525 10.52 7.27 -36.86
C ALA A 525 10.90 7.24 -35.38
N VAL A 526 10.00 7.64 -34.48
CA VAL A 526 10.25 7.62 -33.04
C VAL A 526 10.25 6.19 -32.50
N VAL A 527 9.33 5.35 -32.97
CA VAL A 527 9.29 3.91 -32.63
C VAL A 527 10.58 3.21 -33.04
N ARG A 528 11.09 3.51 -34.24
CA ARG A 528 12.39 3.01 -34.72
C ARG A 528 13.54 3.46 -33.83
N ASN A 529 13.58 4.74 -33.44
CA ASN A 529 14.64 5.26 -32.58
C ASN A 529 14.62 4.62 -31.18
N PHE A 530 13.45 4.34 -30.60
CA PHE A 530 13.35 3.55 -29.38
C PHE A 530 13.85 2.11 -29.57
N GLY A 531 13.55 1.49 -30.71
CA GLY A 531 14.05 0.17 -31.07
C GLY A 531 15.57 0.14 -31.20
N ASN A 532 16.16 1.13 -31.89
CA ASN A 532 17.61 1.28 -32.03
C ASN A 532 18.29 1.48 -30.68
N LEU A 533 17.71 2.28 -29.79
CA LEU A 533 18.20 2.43 -28.42
C LEU A 533 18.18 1.08 -27.68
N LEU A 534 17.11 0.31 -27.81
CA LEU A 534 17.01 -1.00 -27.16
C LEU A 534 18.05 -1.99 -27.69
N ILE A 535 18.29 -2.02 -29.02
CA ILE A 535 19.31 -2.87 -29.65
C ILE A 535 20.69 -2.52 -29.10
N GLU A 536 21.06 -1.24 -29.09
CA GLU A 536 22.38 -0.81 -28.60
C GLU A 536 22.54 -1.06 -27.09
N CYS A 537 21.49 -0.84 -26.30
CA CYS A 537 21.48 -1.21 -24.88
C CYS A 537 21.68 -2.72 -24.69
N ALA A 538 20.97 -3.56 -25.45
CA ALA A 538 21.09 -5.01 -25.38
C ALA A 538 22.49 -5.51 -25.80
N ARG A 539 23.17 -4.78 -26.69
CA ARG A 539 24.54 -5.09 -27.12
C ARG A 539 25.60 -4.73 -26.08
N VAL A 540 25.40 -3.64 -25.33
CA VAL A 540 26.42 -3.08 -24.42
C VAL A 540 26.26 -3.56 -22.98
N VAL A 541 25.02 -3.65 -22.50
CA VAL A 541 24.75 -3.92 -21.09
C VAL A 541 24.87 -5.42 -20.82
N PRO A 542 25.64 -5.85 -19.82
CA PRO A 542 25.70 -7.26 -19.43
C PRO A 542 24.38 -7.71 -18.76
N ASP A 543 24.10 -9.01 -18.81
CA ASP A 543 23.01 -9.65 -18.06
C ASP A 543 21.62 -9.06 -18.33
N GLY A 544 20.98 -8.43 -17.32
CA GLY A 544 19.60 -7.97 -17.36
C GLY A 544 19.42 -6.50 -17.75
N VAL A 545 18.48 -6.25 -18.68
CA VAL A 545 17.96 -4.92 -19.03
C VAL A 545 16.45 -4.91 -18.75
N VAL A 546 15.98 -3.91 -18.01
CA VAL A 546 14.55 -3.74 -17.74
C VAL A 546 14.06 -2.47 -18.44
N ALA A 547 13.06 -2.62 -19.31
CA ALA A 547 12.51 -1.55 -20.12
C ALA A 547 11.07 -1.27 -19.72
N PHE A 548 10.83 -0.10 -19.12
CA PHE A 548 9.50 0.31 -18.69
C PHE A 548 8.82 1.20 -19.72
N PHE A 549 7.58 0.85 -20.04
CA PHE A 549 6.67 1.63 -20.87
C PHE A 549 5.60 2.34 -20.02
N PRO A 550 5.00 3.45 -20.49
CA PRO A 550 3.95 4.17 -19.76
C PRO A 550 2.64 3.38 -19.62
N SER A 551 2.28 2.53 -20.59
CA SER A 551 1.02 1.76 -20.57
C SER A 551 1.14 0.45 -21.36
N TYR A 552 0.29 -0.54 -21.02
CA TYR A 552 0.20 -1.82 -21.73
C TYR A 552 -0.17 -1.62 -23.21
N LEU A 553 -1.17 -0.79 -23.51
CA LEU A 553 -1.58 -0.49 -24.89
C LEU A 553 -0.41 0.07 -25.73
N TYR A 554 0.39 0.96 -25.15
CA TYR A 554 1.53 1.53 -25.85
C TYR A 554 2.64 0.48 -26.07
N MET A 555 2.90 -0.35 -25.06
CA MET A 555 3.86 -1.45 -25.18
C MET A 555 3.45 -2.43 -26.28
N GLU A 556 2.20 -2.87 -26.30
CA GLU A 556 1.68 -3.81 -27.33
C GLU A 556 1.83 -3.22 -28.74
N SER A 557 1.43 -1.95 -28.92
CA SER A 557 1.56 -1.27 -30.22
C SER A 557 3.01 -1.19 -30.70
N ILE A 558 3.95 -0.86 -29.80
CA ILE A 558 5.37 -0.78 -30.12
C ILE A 558 5.96 -2.14 -30.43
N VAL A 559 5.63 -3.16 -29.63
CA VAL A 559 6.15 -4.51 -29.81
C VAL A 559 5.66 -5.08 -31.15
N ALA A 560 4.41 -4.83 -31.54
CA ALA A 560 3.88 -5.19 -32.85
C ALA A 560 4.67 -4.51 -33.98
N MET A 561 4.85 -3.19 -33.91
CA MET A 561 5.64 -2.45 -34.90
C MET A 561 7.12 -2.89 -34.94
N TRP A 562 7.72 -3.19 -33.80
CA TRP A 562 9.11 -3.69 -33.72
C TRP A 562 9.25 -5.10 -34.32
N ASN A 563 8.22 -5.93 -34.26
CA ASN A 563 8.20 -7.22 -34.93
C ASN A 563 8.16 -7.05 -36.46
N GLU A 564 7.28 -6.16 -36.96
CA GLU A 564 7.18 -5.85 -38.39
C GLU A 564 8.47 -5.24 -38.95
N MET A 565 9.11 -4.35 -38.19
CA MET A 565 10.39 -3.73 -38.58
C MET A 565 11.61 -4.66 -38.42
N GLY A 566 11.45 -5.84 -37.79
CA GLY A 566 12.54 -6.78 -37.54
C GLY A 566 13.47 -6.44 -36.36
N VAL A 567 13.18 -5.37 -35.61
CA VAL A 567 13.96 -4.91 -34.44
C VAL A 567 14.05 -6.00 -33.37
N LEU A 568 12.96 -6.70 -33.08
CA LEU A 568 12.93 -7.75 -32.05
C LEU A 568 13.88 -8.91 -32.39
N ARG A 569 14.04 -9.24 -33.69
CA ARG A 569 14.96 -10.30 -34.13
C ARG A 569 16.41 -9.91 -33.86
N ASP A 570 16.74 -8.62 -34.00
CA ASP A 570 18.07 -8.12 -33.69
C ASP A 570 18.34 -8.07 -32.19
N VAL A 571 17.35 -7.72 -31.37
CA VAL A 571 17.46 -7.82 -29.90
C VAL A 571 17.66 -9.28 -29.47
N TRP A 572 16.91 -10.23 -30.06
CA TRP A 572 17.00 -11.66 -29.74
C TRP A 572 18.42 -12.22 -29.92
N LYS A 573 19.14 -11.78 -30.97
CA LYS A 573 20.53 -12.20 -31.22
C LYS A 573 21.43 -11.99 -29.99
N HIS A 574 21.17 -10.91 -29.25
CA HIS A 574 21.94 -10.53 -28.06
C HIS A 574 21.34 -11.05 -26.75
N LYS A 575 20.03 -10.88 -26.52
CA LYS A 575 19.36 -11.21 -25.25
C LYS A 575 17.98 -11.81 -25.46
N LEU A 576 17.53 -12.65 -24.53
CA LEU A 576 16.15 -13.17 -24.53
C LEU A 576 15.15 -12.07 -24.15
N ILE A 577 13.96 -12.09 -24.73
CA ILE A 577 12.93 -11.07 -24.50
C ILE A 577 11.80 -11.71 -23.68
N PHE A 578 11.43 -11.06 -22.59
CA PHE A 578 10.27 -11.39 -21.79
C PHE A 578 9.35 -10.19 -21.71
N VAL A 579 8.04 -10.42 -21.74
CA VAL A 579 7.02 -9.35 -21.74
C VAL A 579 6.13 -9.56 -20.52
N GLU A 580 5.86 -8.47 -19.80
CA GLU A 580 4.87 -8.42 -18.74
C GLU A 580 3.46 -8.44 -19.32
N THR A 581 2.59 -9.29 -18.77
CA THR A 581 1.16 -9.29 -19.10
C THR A 581 0.36 -8.81 -17.88
N PRO A 582 -0.88 -8.32 -18.07
CA PRO A 582 -1.72 -7.95 -16.92
C PRO A 582 -2.02 -9.14 -15.99
N ASP A 583 -1.92 -10.38 -16.49
CA ASP A 583 -2.07 -11.58 -15.68
C ASP A 583 -0.85 -11.80 -14.75
N ALA A 584 -1.16 -12.07 -13.47
CA ALA A 584 -0.13 -12.28 -12.46
C ALA A 584 0.55 -13.65 -12.60
N ALA A 585 -0.17 -14.68 -13.03
CA ALA A 585 0.38 -16.03 -13.18
C ALA A 585 1.43 -16.07 -14.29
N GLU A 586 1.08 -15.59 -15.48
CA GLU A 586 2.02 -15.45 -16.60
C GLU A 586 3.23 -14.58 -16.24
N THR A 587 2.99 -13.42 -15.62
CA THR A 587 4.08 -12.51 -15.23
C THR A 587 5.06 -13.17 -14.25
N SER A 588 4.56 -13.98 -13.30
CA SER A 588 5.43 -14.71 -12.37
C SER A 588 6.33 -15.74 -13.08
N VAL A 589 5.79 -16.43 -14.09
CA VAL A 589 6.56 -17.37 -14.92
C VAL A 589 7.58 -16.62 -15.77
N ALA A 590 7.19 -15.49 -16.38
CA ALA A 590 8.09 -14.65 -17.16
C ALA A 590 9.27 -14.13 -16.32
N LEU A 591 9.02 -13.71 -15.08
CA LEU A 591 10.05 -13.25 -14.15
C LEU A 591 10.98 -14.38 -13.69
N ALA A 592 10.46 -15.57 -13.43
CA ALA A 592 11.27 -16.73 -13.08
C ALA A 592 12.24 -17.08 -14.23
N ASN A 593 11.73 -17.10 -15.46
CA ASN A 593 12.54 -17.34 -16.66
C ASN A 593 13.54 -16.21 -16.92
N TYR A 594 13.17 -14.95 -16.67
CA TYR A 594 14.06 -13.80 -16.74
C TYR A 594 15.26 -13.94 -15.80
N ARG A 595 15.00 -14.28 -14.53
CA ARG A 595 16.05 -14.52 -13.53
C ARG A 595 16.96 -15.68 -13.95
N ALA A 596 16.38 -16.79 -14.39
CA ALA A 596 17.15 -17.94 -14.88
C ALA A 596 18.05 -17.58 -16.07
N ALA A 597 17.55 -16.80 -17.03
CA ALA A 597 18.32 -16.36 -18.19
C ALA A 597 19.49 -15.44 -17.83
N CYS A 598 19.33 -14.58 -16.82
CA CYS A 598 20.40 -13.74 -16.30
C CYS A 598 21.48 -14.57 -15.58
N CYS A 599 21.09 -15.55 -14.78
CA CYS A 599 22.04 -16.43 -14.08
C CYS A 599 22.80 -17.36 -15.03
N ASN A 600 22.18 -17.80 -16.12
CA ASN A 600 22.79 -18.70 -17.10
C ASN A 600 23.71 -17.98 -18.11
N GLY A 601 23.92 -16.66 -17.96
CA GLY A 601 24.87 -15.89 -18.77
C GLY A 601 24.39 -15.52 -20.18
N ARG A 602 23.15 -15.87 -20.57
CA ARG A 602 22.58 -15.43 -21.85
C ARG A 602 22.15 -13.96 -21.80
N GLY A 603 21.71 -13.51 -20.63
CA GLY A 603 21.14 -12.18 -20.44
C GLY A 603 19.71 -12.07 -21.00
N ALA A 604 18.96 -11.12 -20.46
CA ALA A 604 17.55 -10.96 -20.77
C ALA A 604 17.12 -9.50 -20.79
N VAL A 605 16.08 -9.22 -21.57
CA VAL A 605 15.36 -7.96 -21.64
C VAL A 605 13.96 -8.21 -21.13
N LEU A 606 13.55 -7.49 -20.08
CA LEU A 606 12.18 -7.50 -19.59
C LEU A 606 11.47 -6.23 -20.05
N LEU A 607 10.45 -6.39 -20.89
CA LEU A 607 9.54 -5.31 -21.28
C LEU A 607 8.39 -5.28 -20.27
N SER A 608 8.30 -4.19 -19.51
CA SER A 608 7.36 -4.02 -18.41
C SER A 608 6.66 -2.66 -18.47
N VAL A 609 5.65 -2.46 -17.63
CA VAL A 609 4.92 -1.20 -17.53
C VAL A 609 5.27 -0.48 -16.23
N ALA A 610 5.48 0.84 -16.30
CA ALA A 610 5.91 1.68 -15.18
C ALA A 610 4.87 1.84 -14.06
N ARG A 611 3.61 1.48 -14.35
CA ARG A 611 2.49 1.38 -13.39
C ARG A 611 2.00 -0.06 -13.25
N GLY A 612 2.77 -1.01 -13.77
CA GLY A 612 2.45 -2.44 -13.74
C GLY A 612 2.89 -3.07 -12.42
N LYS A 613 2.55 -4.34 -12.24
CA LYS A 613 2.85 -5.09 -11.00
C LYS A 613 4.35 -5.24 -10.79
N VAL A 614 5.10 -5.40 -11.89
CA VAL A 614 6.57 -5.53 -11.87
C VAL A 614 7.24 -4.28 -11.31
N SER A 615 6.69 -3.10 -11.62
CA SER A 615 7.21 -1.82 -11.16
C SER A 615 6.89 -1.49 -9.70
N GLU A 616 6.08 -2.29 -9.00
CA GLU A 616 5.68 -2.08 -7.60
C GLU A 616 6.27 -3.10 -6.63
N GLY A 617 6.20 -4.41 -6.94
CA GLY A 617 6.47 -5.45 -5.95
C GLY A 617 7.74 -6.26 -6.15
N ILE A 618 8.47 -6.05 -7.26
CA ILE A 618 9.60 -6.91 -7.63
C ILE A 618 10.92 -6.16 -7.61
N ASP A 619 11.88 -6.82 -7.00
CA ASP A 619 13.22 -6.32 -6.79
C ASP A 619 14.18 -6.92 -7.82
N PHE A 620 14.99 -6.06 -8.45
CA PHE A 620 16.02 -6.42 -9.42
C PHE A 620 17.39 -6.31 -8.76
N ASP A 621 17.83 -7.40 -8.15
CA ASP A 621 19.10 -7.43 -7.44
C ASP A 621 20.27 -7.60 -8.40
N HIS A 622 21.33 -6.78 -8.25
CA HIS A 622 22.61 -6.95 -8.93
C HIS A 622 22.53 -7.12 -10.46
N ASN A 623 22.81 -8.33 -10.94
CA ASN A 623 22.85 -8.68 -12.37
C ASN A 623 21.46 -8.68 -13.01
N TYR A 624 20.38 -8.78 -12.22
CA TYR A 624 19.01 -8.78 -12.74
C TYR A 624 18.58 -7.43 -13.32
N GLY A 625 19.28 -6.33 -13.05
CA GLY A 625 18.86 -5.00 -13.49
C GLY A 625 20.01 -4.04 -13.74
N ARG A 626 20.98 -4.40 -14.58
CA ARG A 626 22.17 -3.57 -14.86
C ARG A 626 21.85 -2.27 -15.61
N ALA A 627 20.79 -2.28 -16.41
CA ALA A 627 20.24 -1.06 -16.98
C ALA A 627 18.73 -1.03 -16.88
N VAL A 628 18.19 0.10 -16.44
CA VAL A 628 16.78 0.44 -16.55
C VAL A 628 16.60 1.48 -17.64
N VAL A 629 15.72 1.20 -18.59
CA VAL A 629 15.35 2.10 -19.68
C VAL A 629 13.90 2.52 -19.49
N MET A 630 13.68 3.80 -19.25
CA MET A 630 12.34 4.40 -19.18
C MET A 630 11.97 4.93 -20.57
N PHE A 631 11.10 4.23 -21.28
CA PHE A 631 10.58 4.67 -22.57
C PHE A 631 9.46 5.68 -22.39
N GLY A 632 9.78 6.97 -22.53
CA GLY A 632 8.81 8.03 -22.33
C GLY A 632 8.55 8.37 -20.86
N ILE A 633 7.52 9.20 -20.64
CA ILE A 633 7.08 9.63 -19.30
C ILE A 633 5.78 8.92 -18.94
N PRO A 634 5.69 8.27 -17.75
CA PRO A 634 4.51 7.52 -17.33
C PRO A 634 3.40 8.45 -16.80
N TYR A 635 2.82 9.27 -17.67
CA TYR A 635 1.64 10.06 -17.34
C TYR A 635 0.41 9.15 -17.13
N GLN A 636 -0.46 9.54 -16.20
CA GLN A 636 -1.81 8.98 -16.11
C GLN A 636 -2.62 9.37 -17.35
N TYR A 637 -3.67 8.61 -17.60
CA TYR A 637 -4.62 8.93 -18.67
C TYR A 637 -5.40 10.20 -18.31
N THR A 638 -5.08 11.30 -18.99
CA THR A 638 -5.60 12.65 -18.70
C THR A 638 -7.07 12.82 -19.04
N GLU A 639 -7.63 11.98 -19.91
CA GLU A 639 -9.04 12.06 -20.30
C GLU A 639 -9.96 11.33 -19.32
N SER A 640 -9.40 10.57 -18.35
CA SER A 640 -10.21 9.96 -17.29
C SER A 640 -10.93 11.04 -16.47
N ARG A 641 -12.23 10.84 -16.26
CA ARG A 641 -13.06 11.80 -15.50
C ARG A 641 -12.71 11.81 -14.02
N ILE A 642 -12.37 10.65 -13.48
CA ILE A 642 -11.85 10.47 -12.12
C ILE A 642 -10.65 11.39 -11.87
N LEU A 643 -9.67 11.41 -12.78
CA LEU A 643 -8.50 12.27 -12.64
C LEU A 643 -8.87 13.74 -12.76
N ARG A 644 -9.73 14.11 -13.70
CA ARG A 644 -10.19 15.50 -13.85
C ARG A 644 -10.88 16.02 -12.59
N ALA A 645 -11.80 15.24 -12.02
CA ALA A 645 -12.46 15.57 -10.76
C ALA A 645 -11.46 15.75 -9.61
N ARG A 646 -10.43 14.89 -9.53
CA ARG A 646 -9.34 15.02 -8.55
C ARG A 646 -8.50 16.27 -8.78
N LEU A 647 -8.17 16.59 -10.02
CA LEU A 647 -7.39 17.77 -10.38
C LEU A 647 -8.14 19.06 -10.04
N GLU A 648 -9.45 19.10 -10.31
CA GLU A 648 -10.33 20.21 -9.91
C GLU A 648 -10.35 20.38 -8.39
N TYR A 649 -10.53 19.29 -7.64
CA TYR A 649 -10.48 19.31 -6.18
C TYR A 649 -9.13 19.81 -5.62
N LEU A 650 -8.01 19.28 -6.12
CA LEU A 650 -6.66 19.67 -5.67
C LEU A 650 -6.35 21.14 -5.99
N ARG A 651 -6.94 21.70 -7.04
CA ARG A 651 -6.79 23.09 -7.41
C ARG A 651 -7.58 24.02 -6.48
N GLU A 652 -8.81 23.64 -6.12
CA GLU A 652 -9.69 24.45 -5.28
C GLU A 652 -9.29 24.41 -3.80
N GLU A 653 -9.02 23.22 -3.25
CA GLU A 653 -8.83 23.03 -1.81
C GLU A 653 -7.35 23.02 -1.38
N CYS A 654 -6.46 22.49 -2.22
CA CYS A 654 -5.03 22.34 -1.88
C CYS A 654 -4.13 23.38 -2.56
N GLU A 655 -4.69 24.25 -3.41
CA GLU A 655 -3.98 25.24 -4.23
C GLU A 655 -2.87 24.64 -5.12
N ILE A 656 -3.01 23.37 -5.52
CA ILE A 656 -2.04 22.67 -6.37
C ILE A 656 -2.47 22.81 -7.83
N ARG A 657 -1.56 23.29 -8.69
CA ARG A 657 -1.82 23.38 -10.13
C ARG A 657 -1.90 21.99 -10.76
N GLU A 658 -2.79 21.83 -11.73
CA GLU A 658 -3.06 20.55 -12.39
C GLU A 658 -1.78 19.94 -13.01
N ASN A 659 -1.01 20.75 -13.72
CA ASN A 659 0.26 20.33 -14.35
C ASN A 659 1.33 19.92 -13.33
N ASP A 660 1.31 20.51 -12.13
CA ASP A 660 2.27 20.18 -11.08
C ASP A 660 2.00 18.79 -10.53
N PHE A 661 0.74 18.47 -10.25
CA PHE A 661 0.33 17.13 -9.81
C PHE A 661 0.61 16.07 -10.88
N LEU A 662 0.24 16.32 -12.14
CA LEU A 662 0.50 15.36 -13.23
C LEU A 662 2.00 15.07 -13.41
N THR A 663 2.84 16.09 -13.25
CA THR A 663 4.30 15.92 -13.35
C THR A 663 4.86 15.24 -12.11
N PHE A 664 4.38 15.59 -10.93
CA PHE A 664 4.75 14.95 -9.66
C PHE A 664 4.47 13.44 -9.73
N ASP A 665 3.24 13.06 -10.06
CA ASP A 665 2.85 11.66 -10.12
C ASP A 665 3.65 10.87 -11.18
N ALA A 666 3.89 11.47 -12.35
CA ALA A 666 4.71 10.84 -13.39
C ALA A 666 6.17 10.67 -12.97
N MET A 667 6.77 11.66 -12.31
CA MET A 667 8.16 11.57 -11.84
C MET A 667 8.30 10.60 -10.66
N ARG A 668 7.30 10.52 -9.79
CA ARG A 668 7.22 9.52 -8.71
C ARG A 668 7.32 8.09 -9.24
N HIS A 669 6.49 7.74 -10.23
CA HIS A 669 6.52 6.40 -10.84
C HIS A 669 7.81 6.14 -11.63
N ALA A 670 8.33 7.15 -12.35
CA ALA A 670 9.62 7.01 -13.04
C ALA A 670 10.78 6.79 -12.05
N ALA A 671 10.82 7.53 -10.96
CA ALA A 671 11.81 7.39 -9.89
C ALA A 671 11.69 6.04 -9.19
N GLN A 672 10.48 5.53 -8.98
CA GLN A 672 10.26 4.19 -8.41
C GLN A 672 10.85 3.11 -9.31
N CYS A 673 10.57 3.15 -10.61
CA CYS A 673 11.13 2.20 -11.58
C CYS A 673 12.67 2.25 -11.58
N MET A 674 13.25 3.46 -11.57
CA MET A 674 14.71 3.65 -11.53
C MET A 674 15.32 3.20 -10.20
N GLY A 675 14.65 3.44 -9.08
CA GLY A 675 15.10 3.08 -7.73
C GLY A 675 15.23 1.58 -7.49
N ARG A 676 14.62 0.74 -8.34
CA ARG A 676 14.70 -0.73 -8.23
C ARG A 676 16.04 -1.33 -8.60
N VAL A 677 16.85 -0.58 -9.37
CA VAL A 677 18.22 -0.97 -9.77
C VAL A 677 19.16 -1.01 -8.57
N LEU A 678 18.83 -0.29 -7.49
CA LEU A 678 19.78 0.01 -6.42
C LEU A 678 19.45 -0.74 -5.14
N ARG A 679 20.31 -1.69 -4.77
CA ARG A 679 20.19 -2.49 -3.52
C ARG A 679 21.26 -2.21 -2.48
N GLY A 680 22.40 -1.71 -2.90
CA GLY A 680 23.53 -1.40 -2.02
C GLY A 680 24.57 -0.56 -2.73
N LYS A 681 25.50 0.00 -1.95
CA LYS A 681 26.59 0.83 -2.50
C LYS A 681 27.61 0.05 -3.32
N THR A 682 27.68 -1.26 -3.14
CA THR A 682 28.49 -2.16 -3.97
C THR A 682 27.89 -2.37 -5.36
N ASP A 683 26.57 -2.22 -5.48
CA ASP A 683 25.88 -2.40 -6.73
C ASP A 683 26.08 -1.20 -7.67
N TYR A 684 25.82 -1.43 -8.94
CA TYR A 684 25.86 -0.38 -9.94
C TYR A 684 24.86 -0.64 -11.05
N GLY A 685 24.36 0.44 -11.64
CA GLY A 685 23.46 0.33 -12.77
C GLY A 685 23.28 1.63 -13.55
N LEU A 686 22.83 1.47 -14.78
CA LEU A 686 22.55 2.54 -15.72
C LEU A 686 21.07 2.91 -15.63
N MET A 687 20.78 4.21 -15.58
CA MET A 687 19.41 4.73 -15.60
C MET A 687 19.23 5.58 -16.86
N VAL A 688 18.49 5.05 -17.83
CA VAL A 688 18.31 5.68 -19.14
C VAL A 688 16.90 6.22 -19.25
N LEU A 689 16.78 7.55 -19.32
CA LEU A 689 15.53 8.27 -19.51
C LEU A 689 15.37 8.62 -21.00
N ALA A 690 14.55 7.86 -21.72
CA ALA A 690 14.35 8.03 -23.15
C ALA A 690 13.12 8.93 -23.43
N ASP A 691 13.29 10.25 -23.24
CA ASP A 691 12.34 11.28 -23.69
C ASP A 691 12.99 12.66 -23.60
N LYS A 692 12.84 13.49 -24.64
CA LYS A 692 13.29 14.89 -24.64
C LYS A 692 12.73 15.69 -23.47
N ARG A 693 11.52 15.37 -23.00
CA ARG A 693 10.84 16.11 -21.93
C ARG A 693 11.50 15.95 -20.56
N TYR A 694 12.27 14.89 -20.32
CA TYR A 694 13.06 14.76 -19.09
C TYR A 694 14.16 15.81 -19.01
N GLY A 695 14.64 16.38 -20.11
CA GLY A 695 15.65 17.46 -20.08
C GLY A 695 15.11 18.82 -19.58
N ARG A 696 13.82 18.94 -19.25
CA ARG A 696 13.23 20.17 -18.71
C ARG A 696 13.48 20.27 -17.20
N ALA A 697 13.87 21.46 -16.73
CA ALA A 697 14.16 21.72 -15.33
C ALA A 697 13.00 21.32 -14.39
N ASP A 698 11.75 21.63 -14.76
CA ASP A 698 10.54 21.33 -13.98
C ASP A 698 10.32 19.82 -13.71
N LYS A 699 10.86 18.95 -14.58
CA LYS A 699 10.79 17.49 -14.39
C LYS A 699 12.00 16.96 -13.63
N LEU A 700 13.19 17.44 -13.97
CA LEU A 700 14.43 17.07 -13.28
C LEU A 700 14.38 17.44 -11.80
N SER A 701 13.85 18.61 -11.47
CA SER A 701 13.72 19.09 -10.09
C SER A 701 12.76 18.26 -9.24
N LYS A 702 11.85 17.51 -9.86
CA LYS A 702 10.87 16.63 -9.20
C LYS A 702 11.40 15.20 -9.02
N LEU A 703 12.56 14.85 -9.59
CA LEU A 703 13.23 13.59 -9.27
C LEU A 703 13.79 13.63 -7.84
N PRO A 704 14.08 12.50 -7.19
CA PRO A 704 14.77 12.48 -5.90
C PRO A 704 16.14 13.16 -5.94
N LYS A 705 16.52 13.86 -4.86
CA LYS A 705 17.80 14.60 -4.78
C LYS A 705 19.02 13.71 -5.03
N TRP A 706 18.96 12.45 -4.59
CA TRP A 706 20.04 11.49 -4.79
C TRP A 706 20.26 11.15 -6.27
N ILE A 707 19.22 11.17 -7.11
CA ILE A 707 19.35 11.01 -8.57
C ILE A 707 19.87 12.32 -9.17
N GLN A 708 19.28 13.45 -8.81
CA GLN A 708 19.63 14.77 -9.34
C GLN A 708 21.13 15.07 -9.19
N ASN A 709 21.72 14.75 -8.03
CA ASN A 709 23.14 15.00 -7.75
C ASN A 709 24.10 14.26 -8.68
N CYS A 710 23.66 13.16 -9.30
CA CYS A 710 24.49 12.40 -10.25
C CYS A 710 24.15 12.67 -11.71
N VAL A 711 23.12 13.47 -11.99
CA VAL A 711 22.85 13.94 -13.35
C VAL A 711 23.85 15.04 -13.68
N SER A 712 24.86 14.72 -14.49
CA SER A 712 25.75 15.74 -15.05
C SER A 712 25.04 16.51 -16.16
N GLU A 713 25.36 17.81 -16.34
CA GLU A 713 24.83 18.62 -17.44
C GLU A 713 25.16 18.03 -18.83
N THR A 714 26.27 17.29 -18.91
CA THR A 714 26.66 16.57 -20.12
C THR A 714 25.74 15.38 -20.43
N ALA A 715 25.05 14.83 -19.44
CA ALA A 715 24.21 13.65 -19.57
C ALA A 715 22.72 13.97 -19.80
N THR A 716 22.31 15.25 -19.84
CA THR A 716 20.89 15.64 -19.96
C THR A 716 20.36 15.74 -21.39
N ASN A 717 21.23 15.82 -22.41
CA ASN A 717 20.81 16.04 -23.79
C ASN A 717 21.63 15.18 -24.77
N LEU A 718 21.55 13.87 -24.60
CA LEU A 718 22.33 12.92 -25.40
C LEU A 718 21.57 12.42 -26.63
N SER A 719 22.31 12.16 -27.70
CA SER A 719 21.87 11.25 -28.77
C SER A 719 22.10 9.79 -28.37
N THR A 720 21.43 8.85 -29.04
CA THR A 720 21.60 7.41 -28.81
C THR A 720 23.09 7.00 -28.81
N ASP A 721 23.86 7.38 -29.84
CA ASP A 721 25.26 6.95 -29.97
C ASP A 721 26.17 7.53 -28.88
N MET A 722 25.94 8.78 -28.49
CA MET A 722 26.66 9.42 -27.38
C MET A 722 26.34 8.75 -26.04
N GLY A 723 25.05 8.41 -25.83
CA GLY A 723 24.60 7.64 -24.68
C GLY A 723 25.31 6.30 -24.59
N VAL A 724 25.35 5.55 -25.69
CA VAL A 724 26.01 4.24 -25.78
C VAL A 724 27.52 4.31 -25.47
N SER A 725 28.21 5.35 -25.96
CA SER A 725 29.62 5.59 -25.62
C SER A 725 29.82 5.80 -24.12
N MET A 726 28.93 6.58 -23.50
CA MET A 726 28.95 6.83 -22.06
C MET A 726 28.65 5.56 -21.25
N MET A 727 27.66 4.76 -21.68
CA MET A 727 27.33 3.46 -21.08
C MET A 727 28.53 2.51 -21.10
N LYS A 728 29.22 2.38 -22.24
CA LYS A 728 30.42 1.54 -22.37
C LYS A 728 31.53 1.97 -21.41
N ARG A 729 31.77 3.28 -21.28
CA ARG A 729 32.79 3.83 -20.38
C ARG A 729 32.44 3.54 -18.91
N PHE A 730 31.18 3.78 -18.54
CA PHE A 730 30.68 3.57 -17.20
C PHE A 730 30.80 2.10 -16.78
N LEU A 731 30.28 1.17 -17.59
CA LEU A 731 30.32 -0.26 -17.28
C LEU A 731 31.75 -0.79 -17.16
N LYS A 732 32.66 -0.34 -18.03
CA LYS A 732 34.09 -0.72 -17.94
C LYS A 732 34.75 -0.23 -16.65
N SER A 733 34.42 0.99 -16.21
CA SER A 733 34.93 1.53 -14.95
C SER A 733 34.35 0.79 -13.74
N MET A 734 33.06 0.48 -13.77
CA MET A 734 32.37 -0.16 -12.64
C MET A 734 32.65 -1.67 -12.52
N ALA A 735 33.07 -2.32 -13.62
CA ALA A 735 33.46 -3.72 -13.65
C ALA A 735 34.83 -4.02 -12.99
N GLN A 736 35.58 -2.98 -12.60
CA GLN A 736 36.83 -3.16 -11.85
C GLN A 736 36.54 -3.68 -10.42
N PRO A 737 37.42 -4.51 -9.85
CA PRO A 737 37.27 -4.99 -8.48
C PRO A 737 37.21 -3.79 -7.53
N PHE A 738 36.30 -3.88 -6.56
CA PHE A 738 36.02 -2.78 -5.65
C PHE A 738 36.19 -3.24 -4.21
N ASP A 739 37.32 -2.88 -3.62
CA ASP A 739 37.68 -3.27 -2.25
C ASP A 739 36.91 -2.45 -1.21
N GLN A 740 36.49 -3.12 -0.13
CA GLN A 740 35.82 -2.46 1.00
C GLN A 740 36.68 -1.41 1.69
N ILE A 741 38.02 -1.52 1.62
CA ILE A 741 38.95 -0.57 2.24
C ILE A 741 38.76 0.84 1.65
N GLY A 742 38.51 0.95 0.35
CA GLY A 742 38.25 2.23 -0.31
C GLY A 742 36.91 2.87 0.07
N GLN A 743 36.03 2.14 0.78
CA GLN A 743 34.76 2.66 1.26
C GLN A 743 34.85 3.32 2.64
N LEU A 744 35.83 2.89 3.44
CA LEU A 744 36.00 3.34 4.82
C LEU A 744 36.29 4.84 4.88
N GLY A 745 35.61 5.54 5.79
CA GLY A 745 35.73 6.98 6.02
C GLY A 745 34.86 7.86 5.11
N VAL A 746 34.48 7.38 3.91
CA VAL A 746 33.65 8.16 2.97
C VAL A 746 32.22 7.62 2.92
N SER A 747 32.01 6.44 2.32
CA SER A 747 30.67 5.89 2.15
C SER A 747 30.28 4.92 3.27
N LEU A 748 31.27 4.39 3.99
CA LEU A 748 31.14 3.41 5.07
C LEU A 748 31.90 3.94 6.29
N TRP A 749 31.26 3.95 7.46
CA TRP A 749 31.83 4.44 8.72
C TRP A 749 32.05 3.30 9.70
N SER A 750 33.25 3.27 10.28
CA SER A 750 33.58 2.44 11.44
C SER A 750 33.22 3.16 12.74
N LEU A 751 33.29 2.45 13.88
CA LEU A 751 33.06 3.05 15.19
C LEU A 751 33.95 4.28 15.46
N LYS A 752 35.22 4.23 15.04
CA LYS A 752 36.16 5.35 15.22
C LYS A 752 35.75 6.58 14.40
N ASP A 753 35.21 6.37 13.20
CA ASP A 753 34.74 7.46 12.33
C ASP A 753 33.50 8.13 12.93
N ILE A 754 32.61 7.36 13.54
CA ILE A 754 31.44 7.89 14.25
C ILE A 754 31.88 8.74 15.44
N GLU A 755 32.82 8.26 16.26
CA GLU A 755 33.33 9.00 17.42
C GLU A 755 34.02 10.31 17.02
N THR A 756 34.80 10.31 15.94
CA THR A 756 35.43 11.54 15.45
C THR A 756 34.39 12.53 14.93
N HIS A 757 33.38 12.07 14.19
CA HIS A 757 32.27 12.90 13.74
C HIS A 757 31.44 13.48 14.91
N GLN A 758 31.19 12.70 15.96
CA GLN A 758 30.50 13.17 17.17
C GLN A 758 31.31 14.23 17.93
N LYS A 759 32.63 14.03 18.08
CA LYS A 759 33.54 15.04 18.67
C LYS A 759 33.54 16.33 17.85
N GLY A 760 33.54 16.23 16.52
CA GLY A 760 33.43 17.38 15.62
C GLY A 760 32.12 18.15 15.78
N LYS A 761 30.98 17.46 15.88
CA LYS A 761 29.66 18.08 16.13
C LYS A 761 29.60 18.79 17.49
N ASN A 762 30.17 18.18 18.54
CA ASN A 762 30.19 18.79 19.86
C ASN A 762 31.08 20.04 19.91
N ALA A 763 32.23 20.02 19.20
CA ALA A 763 33.08 21.19 19.06
C ALA A 763 32.37 22.33 18.33
N THR A 764 31.71 22.06 17.20
CA THR A 764 30.96 23.08 16.44
C THR A 764 29.75 23.63 17.21
N ALA A 765 29.01 22.78 17.94
CA ALA A 765 27.91 23.22 18.80
C ALA A 765 28.41 24.11 19.96
N ALA A 766 29.58 23.80 20.53
CA ALA A 766 30.21 24.64 21.54
C ALA A 766 30.59 26.02 20.96
N THR A 767 31.18 26.07 19.76
CA THR A 767 31.53 27.34 19.09
C THR A 767 30.30 28.18 18.75
N GLN A 768 29.20 27.55 18.29
CA GLN A 768 27.94 28.26 18.00
C GLN A 768 27.25 28.79 19.26
N LYS A 769 27.29 28.05 20.38
CA LYS A 769 26.76 28.55 21.67
C LYS A 769 27.59 29.72 22.21
N VAL A 770 28.92 29.69 22.03
CA VAL A 770 29.79 30.83 22.39
C VAL A 770 29.46 32.04 21.52
N ALA A 771 29.29 31.86 20.20
CA ALA A 771 28.92 32.94 19.28
C ALA A 771 27.52 33.55 19.56
N ALA A 772 26.54 32.73 19.95
CA ALA A 772 25.21 33.19 20.34
C ALA A 772 25.23 33.99 21.66
N ASN A 773 26.03 33.55 22.64
CA ASN A 773 26.20 34.26 23.92
C ASN A 773 26.98 35.58 23.78
N THR A 774 27.93 35.67 22.85
CA THR A 774 28.65 36.93 22.55
C THR A 774 27.76 37.95 21.84
N ASN A 775 26.79 37.52 21.02
CA ASN A 775 25.85 38.43 20.36
C ASN A 775 24.71 38.89 21.29
N GLY A 776 24.33 38.09 22.29
CA GLY A 776 23.30 38.45 23.29
C GLY A 776 23.73 39.44 24.38
N SER A 777 25.03 39.76 24.49
CA SER A 777 25.57 40.64 25.54
C SER A 777 25.86 42.08 25.08
N SER A 778 25.51 42.43 23.83
CA SER A 778 25.77 43.77 23.25
C SER A 778 24.57 44.72 23.20
N ALA A 779 23.44 44.37 23.84
CA ALA A 779 22.23 45.19 23.81
C ALA A 779 21.69 45.52 25.21
N VAL A 780 22.44 46.27 26.03
CA VAL A 780 21.90 47.28 26.96
C VAL A 780 23.03 48.25 27.35
N VAL A 781 23.06 49.44 26.74
CA VAL A 781 23.57 50.66 27.39
C VAL A 781 22.54 51.76 27.11
N PRO A 782 21.85 52.32 28.13
CA PRO A 782 21.03 53.49 27.95
C PRO A 782 21.89 54.74 28.16
N SER A 783 22.04 55.53 27.11
CA SER A 783 22.47 56.94 27.18
C SER A 783 21.47 57.69 26.33
N GLY A 784 20.81 58.77 26.74
CA GLY A 784 20.94 59.69 27.86
C GLY A 784 20.15 60.92 27.41
#